data_AF-A0A7S1IY92-F1
#
_entry.id   AF-A0A7S1IY92-F1
#
_cell.length_a   1.000
_cell.length_b   1.000
_cell.length_c   1.000
_cell.angle_alpha   90.00
_cell.angle_beta   90.00
_cell.angle_gamma   90.00
#
_symmetry.space_group_name_H-M   'P 1'
#
loop_
_entity.id
_entity.type
_entity.pdbx_description
1 polymer ?
#
loop_
_entity_poly.entity_id
_entity_poly.type
_entity_poly.pdbx_seq_one_letter_code
_entity_poly.pdbx_strand_id
1 'polypeptide(L)'
;FRPRAPTSASGGMDGLSGGPGGEAWHLGMPAVDDAGHIHWESLLDNRCLVRQTLLQAVAGMEGIEYEHPHSADGHSQHQTFDVSKIRSDLEKCVEYARRCARDVRDARTAEEIRSIYAWTGTTLPYVVRQQLASADRSDASINPVLPYLRLFTLACSKLPSRFVFRGTVYRGERSVRPNFSVRMQRGKTVNWYHPTSSSSKAESCRPFLNRSGPSTVYILHDAVGYQLKELSKFPRENEVLLPGVVQFRVKSATRYDDTHSLQMWALMAMGQIQPRLHVIEGECEQGPEMLTNMAVAKMQRKPHVSSSGDLQTRPEGRPNKRQKVGTDPHADIDRKAVSDILNSMSPSCPTEGHAEQCRKLKALLDRANAPGAPGVRNRVAMMNQQAPGIVATIMDLYKGVIKVQQSGCAVLHSLSKNVGSDFQDASPFNLRQLLQPIAGGREVIEVHDVVLNAMERYKDDRAIQEDGCAILCMIAFHLHDDSHQHHRNLLDLLVEIGFRKQGVCLILHAMREYPLVPGLQEHGCQALVRLASVECNNQVLADSRAVQLILDTIQRHSESDSSHKAVQRWGCEALAGVIRHHESQKQLSQSRQQAIAVILQVMQSNASNQNLQILGCQILGSIKVADIGTAKQDEVVGALVGVLERCENTDQDHKLSSAACYAVSSILGEQSRKLLECFHHHRVVKHIMRVMKSSRGPGVRDVTSRIQMYGCIIICCLASAWQDREFDRYWESALEVVRNVLMDLNDNTENGTANSVQLMTDTCGSACRALPKLVPQRHHRKFDKLVDAIADSLASALDISYKLSVPGLTADVESAISQVSYMIQEDLWECIKDRCVDWRIGKGKGKGDGKGMTLGKGQGKGKGGGLGMGMPVSMAGGTGKGDGKG
;
A
#
# COMPACT_ATOMS: atom_id res chain seq x y z
N PHE A 1 -7.53 38.87 -62.80
CA PHE A 1 -8.49 39.97 -62.52
C PHE A 1 -7.79 40.97 -61.61
N ARG A 2 -7.74 42.26 -62.02
CA ARG A 2 -7.06 43.35 -61.28
C ARG A 2 -7.75 43.65 -59.93
N PRO A 3 -7.02 44.08 -58.88
CA PRO A 3 -7.61 44.48 -57.61
C PRO A 3 -8.06 45.96 -57.63
N ARG A 4 -9.20 46.25 -56.97
CA ARG A 4 -9.64 47.61 -56.62
C ARG A 4 -9.10 47.97 -55.24
N ALA A 5 -8.45 49.12 -55.15
CA ALA A 5 -8.08 49.76 -53.88
C ALA A 5 -9.31 50.36 -53.18
N PRO A 6 -9.35 50.44 -51.84
CA PRO A 6 -10.29 51.27 -51.13
C PRO A 6 -9.71 52.65 -50.79
N THR A 7 -10.62 53.62 -50.82
CA THR A 7 -10.47 55.05 -50.60
C THR A 7 -10.17 55.40 -49.15
N SER A 8 -9.32 56.42 -48.98
CA SER A 8 -9.03 57.16 -47.76
C SER A 8 -10.25 57.91 -47.22
N ALA A 9 -10.45 57.87 -45.91
CA ALA A 9 -11.15 58.91 -45.17
C ALA A 9 -10.40 59.17 -43.85
N SER A 10 -10.01 60.43 -43.70
CA SER A 10 -9.31 61.08 -42.60
C SER A 10 -10.24 61.39 -41.42
N GLY A 11 -9.69 61.43 -40.21
CA GLY A 11 -10.16 62.36 -39.16
C GLY A 11 -10.03 61.87 -37.72
N GLY A 12 -9.29 62.62 -36.90
CA GLY A 12 -9.49 62.68 -35.45
C GLY A 12 -8.27 62.32 -34.59
N MET A 13 -7.39 63.30 -34.36
CA MET A 13 -6.51 63.34 -33.18
C MET A 13 -7.35 63.71 -31.95
N ASP A 14 -7.14 63.01 -30.84
CA ASP A 14 -7.01 63.62 -29.51
C ASP A 14 -6.25 62.63 -28.60
N GLY A 15 -5.17 63.11 -28.00
CA GLY A 15 -4.29 62.33 -27.13
C GLY A 15 -4.59 62.61 -25.66
N LEU A 16 -4.34 61.61 -24.80
CA LEU A 16 -3.90 61.82 -23.42
C LEU A 16 -3.09 60.61 -22.93
N SER A 17 -1.98 60.95 -22.29
CA SER A 17 -0.90 60.12 -21.77
C SER A 17 -1.25 59.38 -20.46
N GLY A 18 -0.81 58.12 -20.33
CA GLY A 18 -0.74 57.37 -19.07
C GLY A 18 0.20 56.16 -19.20
N GLY A 19 1.15 56.01 -18.27
CA GLY A 19 2.31 55.09 -18.33
C GLY A 19 2.02 53.58 -18.18
N PRO A 20 3.08 52.74 -18.18
CA PRO A 20 3.00 51.33 -18.52
C PRO A 20 2.57 50.46 -17.34
N GLY A 21 1.46 49.76 -17.49
CA GLY A 21 0.97 48.80 -16.50
C GLY A 21 0.20 47.66 -17.17
N GLY A 22 0.85 46.50 -17.27
CA GLY A 22 0.25 45.17 -17.45
C GLY A 22 -0.81 45.01 -18.53
N GLU A 23 -0.40 44.63 -19.75
CA GLU A 23 -1.31 44.14 -20.79
C GLU A 23 -1.95 42.81 -20.37
N ALA A 24 -3.14 42.89 -19.79
CA ALA A 24 -4.08 41.78 -19.70
C ALA A 24 -4.77 41.63 -21.06
N TRP A 25 -4.41 40.59 -21.81
CA TRP A 25 -5.08 40.24 -23.07
C TRP A 25 -6.54 39.85 -22.80
N HIS A 26 -7.46 40.73 -23.19
CA HIS A 26 -8.89 40.44 -23.24
C HIS A 26 -9.21 39.47 -24.39
N LEU A 27 -9.24 38.16 -24.11
CA LEU A 27 -9.75 37.15 -25.03
C LEU A 27 -11.23 36.86 -24.74
N GLY A 28 -12.11 37.68 -25.30
CA GLY A 28 -13.52 37.36 -25.49
C GLY A 28 -13.70 36.57 -26.78
N MET A 29 -14.02 35.27 -26.72
CA MET A 29 -14.46 34.54 -27.90
C MET A 29 -15.95 34.82 -28.16
N PRO A 30 -16.37 35.19 -29.37
CA PRO A 30 -17.79 35.23 -29.72
C PRO A 30 -18.40 33.83 -29.69
N ALA A 31 -19.72 33.77 -29.49
CA ALA A 31 -20.50 32.54 -29.54
C ALA A 31 -20.29 31.82 -30.87
N VAL A 32 -20.22 30.48 -30.79
CA VAL A 32 -20.03 29.51 -31.87
C VAL A 32 -20.60 30.01 -33.20
N ASP A 33 -19.71 30.45 -34.08
CA ASP A 33 -19.97 30.63 -35.49
C ASP A 33 -19.80 29.28 -36.21
N ASP A 34 -20.69 29.00 -37.16
CA ASP A 34 -20.68 27.82 -38.03
C ASP A 34 -19.35 27.64 -38.82
N ALA A 35 -18.44 28.63 -38.76
CA ALA A 35 -17.10 28.59 -39.33
C ALA A 35 -16.21 27.45 -38.78
N GLY A 36 -16.47 26.95 -37.57
CA GLY A 36 -15.74 25.80 -37.01
C GLY A 36 -15.93 24.48 -37.77
N HIS A 37 -17.02 24.32 -38.52
CA HIS A 37 -17.34 23.09 -39.24
C HIS A 37 -16.57 22.93 -40.55
N ILE A 38 -16.18 24.02 -41.21
CA ILE A 38 -15.65 24.01 -42.59
C ILE A 38 -14.22 23.41 -42.67
N HIS A 39 -13.42 23.49 -41.60
CA HIS A 39 -12.01 23.08 -41.66
C HIS A 39 -11.77 21.57 -41.46
N TRP A 40 -12.69 20.84 -40.81
CA TRP A 40 -12.50 19.41 -40.54
C TRP A 40 -12.80 18.52 -41.74
N GLU A 41 -13.65 18.95 -42.67
CA GLU A 41 -13.89 18.21 -43.92
C GLU A 41 -12.62 18.19 -44.78
N SER A 42 -11.89 19.30 -44.79
CA SER A 42 -10.58 19.40 -45.44
C SER A 42 -9.54 18.46 -44.80
N LEU A 43 -9.62 18.18 -43.49
CA LEU A 43 -8.77 17.17 -42.83
C LEU A 43 -9.07 15.74 -43.30
N LEU A 44 -10.29 15.47 -43.73
CA LEU A 44 -10.73 14.15 -44.18
C LEU A 44 -10.55 13.93 -45.69
N ASP A 45 -10.18 14.96 -46.45
CA ASP A 45 -9.83 14.82 -47.88
C ASP A 45 -8.46 14.14 -48.04
N ASN A 46 -8.50 12.81 -48.18
CA ASN A 46 -7.33 11.95 -48.33
C ASN A 46 -6.65 12.05 -49.71
N ARG A 47 -7.21 12.79 -50.68
CA ARG A 47 -6.71 12.81 -52.07
C ARG A 47 -5.29 13.36 -52.21
N CYS A 48 -4.79 14.12 -51.24
CA CYS A 48 -3.45 14.74 -51.28
C CYS A 48 -2.35 14.01 -50.46
N LEU A 49 -2.66 12.92 -49.74
CA LEU A 49 -1.72 12.31 -48.78
C LEU A 49 -0.75 11.27 -49.38
N VAL A 50 -0.93 10.86 -50.62
CA VAL A 50 -0.45 9.54 -51.11
C VAL A 50 1.08 9.37 -51.10
N ARG A 51 1.91 10.40 -50.85
CA ARG A 51 3.39 10.26 -50.91
C ARG A 51 4.22 11.13 -49.94
N GLN A 52 3.63 11.76 -48.94
CA GLN A 52 4.41 12.63 -48.04
C GLN A 52 5.13 11.82 -46.96
N THR A 53 6.41 12.11 -46.75
CA THR A 53 7.16 11.63 -45.57
C THR A 53 6.77 12.43 -44.33
N LEU A 54 6.97 11.89 -43.13
CA LEU A 54 6.73 12.62 -41.89
C LEU A 54 7.50 13.95 -41.84
N LEU A 55 8.74 13.97 -42.36
CA LEU A 55 9.55 15.19 -42.42
C LEU A 55 8.92 16.25 -43.34
N GLN A 56 8.38 15.85 -44.49
CA GLN A 56 7.64 16.76 -45.38
C GLN A 56 6.35 17.25 -44.73
N ALA A 57 5.67 16.38 -43.97
CA ALA A 57 4.41 16.70 -43.31
C ALA A 57 4.56 17.72 -42.16
N VAL A 58 5.73 17.78 -41.51
CA VAL A 58 6.02 18.75 -40.44
C VAL A 58 6.77 19.99 -40.94
N ALA A 59 7.32 19.98 -42.16
CA ALA A 59 8.08 21.10 -42.71
C ALA A 59 7.27 22.41 -42.78
N GLY A 60 5.96 22.32 -42.99
CA GLY A 60 5.07 23.48 -43.00
C GLY A 60 4.96 24.19 -41.65
N MET A 61 5.32 23.52 -40.55
CA MET A 61 5.20 24.07 -39.20
C MET A 61 6.41 24.91 -38.77
N GLU A 62 7.48 24.96 -39.58
CA GLU A 62 8.70 25.73 -39.29
C GLU A 62 8.35 27.18 -38.95
N GLY A 63 8.90 27.70 -37.85
CA GLY A 63 8.65 29.07 -37.42
C GLY A 63 7.38 29.26 -36.58
N ILE A 64 6.53 28.25 -36.40
CA ILE A 64 5.34 28.39 -35.54
C ILE A 64 5.76 28.53 -34.08
N GLU A 65 5.33 29.61 -33.44
CA GLU A 65 5.46 29.77 -32.00
C GLU A 65 4.44 28.89 -31.25
N TYR A 66 4.88 28.25 -30.17
CA TYR A 66 4.05 27.41 -29.33
C TYR A 66 4.51 27.44 -27.87
N GLU A 67 3.58 27.13 -26.97
CA GLU A 67 3.83 27.09 -25.53
C GLU A 67 4.24 25.67 -25.11
N HIS A 68 5.47 25.50 -24.59
CA HIS A 68 5.95 24.21 -24.08
C HIS A 68 5.86 24.17 -22.54
N PRO A 69 5.20 23.15 -21.94
CA PRO A 69 4.88 23.13 -20.51
C PRO A 69 6.04 22.71 -19.58
N HIS A 70 7.26 22.55 -20.10
CA HIS A 70 8.42 22.03 -19.35
C HIS A 70 9.63 22.98 -19.36
N SER A 71 9.50 24.15 -18.76
CA SER A 71 10.68 24.78 -18.18
C SER A 71 10.92 24.19 -16.78
N ALA A 72 12.19 24.08 -16.36
CA ALA A 72 12.56 23.50 -15.06
C ALA A 72 11.99 24.32 -13.87
N ASP A 73 11.76 25.60 -14.11
CA ASP A 73 11.20 26.62 -13.22
C ASP A 73 9.66 26.66 -13.20
N GLY A 74 8.97 25.84 -14.01
CA GLY A 74 7.51 25.74 -13.99
C GLY A 74 6.77 26.89 -14.70
N HIS A 75 7.50 27.74 -15.41
CA HIS A 75 6.93 28.73 -16.32
C HIS A 75 6.74 28.15 -17.71
N SER A 76 5.69 28.55 -18.39
CA SER A 76 5.54 28.23 -19.80
C SER A 76 6.55 29.02 -20.62
N GLN A 77 7.33 28.34 -21.47
CA GLN A 77 8.23 29.01 -22.41
C GLN A 77 7.63 28.97 -23.81
N HIS A 78 7.55 30.15 -24.43
CA HIS A 78 7.29 30.26 -25.86
C HIS A 78 8.52 29.76 -26.61
N GLN A 79 8.30 28.82 -27.52
CA GLN A 79 9.34 28.28 -28.39
C GLN A 79 8.89 28.41 -29.82
N THR A 80 9.84 28.68 -30.71
CA THR A 80 9.64 28.58 -32.16
C THR A 80 9.92 27.15 -32.60
N PHE A 81 8.99 26.55 -33.34
CA PHE A 81 9.16 25.22 -33.88
C PHE A 81 10.26 25.21 -34.94
N ASP A 82 11.20 24.28 -34.77
CA ASP A 82 12.37 24.09 -35.61
C ASP A 82 12.50 22.60 -35.90
N VAL A 83 12.28 22.24 -37.17
CA VAL A 83 12.29 20.86 -37.66
C VAL A 83 13.65 20.21 -37.42
N SER A 84 14.75 20.98 -37.43
CA SER A 84 16.09 20.44 -37.20
C SER A 84 16.26 19.90 -35.78
N LYS A 85 15.62 20.52 -34.78
CA LYS A 85 15.70 20.10 -33.36
C LYS A 85 15.02 18.76 -33.10
N ILE A 86 13.93 18.46 -33.80
CA ILE A 86 13.21 17.19 -33.63
C ILE A 86 13.70 16.08 -34.58
N ARG A 87 14.59 16.38 -35.54
CA ARG A 87 15.02 15.43 -36.57
C ARG A 87 15.55 14.12 -35.98
N SER A 88 16.41 14.19 -34.96
CA SER A 88 16.93 12.98 -34.29
C SER A 88 15.83 12.16 -33.64
N ASP A 89 14.80 12.80 -33.07
CA ASP A 89 13.66 12.08 -32.49
C ASP A 89 12.77 11.48 -33.58
N LEU A 90 12.59 12.15 -34.72
CA LEU A 90 11.92 11.59 -35.91
C LEU A 90 12.68 10.39 -36.47
N GLU A 91 14.01 10.38 -36.44
CA GLU A 91 14.83 9.24 -36.84
C GLU A 91 14.66 8.05 -35.90
N LYS A 92 14.59 8.28 -34.58
CA LYS A 92 14.27 7.22 -33.60
C LYS A 92 12.89 6.59 -33.83
N CYS A 93 11.93 7.36 -34.37
CA CYS A 93 10.62 6.82 -34.77
C CYS A 93 10.77 5.70 -35.82
N VAL A 94 11.79 5.74 -36.67
CA VAL A 94 12.06 4.71 -37.70
C VAL A 94 12.39 3.37 -37.05
N GLU A 95 13.28 3.38 -36.07
CA GLU A 95 13.69 2.19 -35.33
C GLU A 95 12.50 1.62 -34.55
N TYR A 96 11.69 2.48 -33.96
CA TYR A 96 10.49 2.08 -33.25
C TYR A 96 9.45 1.43 -34.16
N ALA A 97 9.17 2.03 -35.32
CA ALA A 97 8.23 1.47 -36.31
C ALA A 97 8.65 0.06 -36.76
N ARG A 98 9.95 -0.24 -36.80
CA ARG A 98 10.46 -1.59 -37.09
C ARG A 98 10.19 -2.59 -35.96
N ARG A 99 10.14 -2.15 -34.70
CA ARG A 99 9.88 -3.00 -33.51
C ARG A 99 8.40 -3.21 -33.20
N CYS A 100 7.49 -2.45 -33.81
CA CYS A 100 6.06 -2.59 -33.60
C CYS A 100 5.56 -4.01 -33.93
N ALA A 101 4.47 -4.42 -33.27
CA ALA A 101 3.83 -5.70 -33.49
C ALA A 101 3.51 -5.93 -34.98
N ARG A 102 3.57 -7.18 -35.43
CA ARG A 102 3.44 -7.52 -36.86
C ARG A 102 2.10 -7.05 -37.44
N ASP A 103 1.00 -7.20 -36.69
CA ASP A 103 -0.34 -6.76 -37.08
C ASP A 103 -0.45 -5.24 -37.31
N VAL A 104 0.30 -4.44 -36.54
CA VAL A 104 0.39 -2.98 -36.75
C VAL A 104 1.18 -2.65 -38.01
N ARG A 105 2.28 -3.37 -38.27
CA ARG A 105 3.14 -3.17 -39.46
C ARG A 105 2.44 -3.60 -40.74
N ASP A 106 1.74 -4.73 -40.74
CA ASP A 106 1.08 -5.27 -41.93
C ASP A 106 -0.08 -4.37 -42.39
N ALA A 107 -0.71 -3.66 -41.44
CA ALA A 107 -1.79 -2.75 -41.78
C ALA A 107 -1.27 -1.40 -42.30
N ARG A 108 -0.02 -0.98 -42.02
CA ARG A 108 0.38 0.44 -42.07
C ARG A 108 1.70 0.73 -42.74
N THR A 109 1.82 1.94 -43.28
CA THR A 109 3.10 2.41 -43.81
C THR A 109 4.05 2.79 -42.66
N ALA A 110 5.36 2.78 -42.91
CA ALA A 110 6.33 3.20 -41.91
C ALA A 110 6.09 4.65 -41.44
N GLU A 111 5.70 5.55 -42.35
CA GLU A 111 5.42 6.96 -42.03
C GLU A 111 4.18 7.12 -41.13
N GLU A 112 3.15 6.29 -41.34
CA GLU A 112 1.96 6.27 -40.48
C GLU A 112 2.33 5.92 -39.03
N ILE A 113 3.09 4.84 -38.82
CA ILE A 113 3.52 4.43 -37.47
C ILE A 113 4.42 5.50 -36.84
N ARG A 114 5.34 6.08 -37.62
CA ARG A 114 6.21 7.17 -37.14
C ARG A 114 5.41 8.38 -36.70
N SER A 115 4.34 8.73 -37.40
CA SER A 115 3.50 9.88 -37.05
C SER A 115 2.83 9.72 -35.67
N ILE A 116 2.40 8.50 -35.33
CA ILE A 116 1.82 8.16 -34.03
C ILE A 116 2.88 8.27 -32.93
N TYR A 117 4.05 7.66 -33.15
CA TYR A 117 5.13 7.76 -32.16
C TYR A 117 5.59 9.21 -31.97
N ALA A 118 5.72 9.98 -33.05
CA ALA A 118 6.11 11.38 -33.02
C ALA A 118 5.14 12.23 -32.19
N TRP A 119 3.84 11.91 -32.21
CA TRP A 119 2.87 12.54 -31.31
C TRP A 119 3.25 12.33 -29.83
N THR A 120 3.54 11.10 -29.44
CA THR A 120 3.87 10.78 -28.03
C THR A 120 5.28 11.22 -27.62
N GLY A 121 6.18 11.39 -28.59
CA GLY A 121 7.61 11.45 -28.34
C GLY A 121 8.31 12.77 -28.61
N THR A 122 7.63 13.74 -29.23
CA THR A 122 8.19 15.02 -29.69
C THR A 122 7.34 16.21 -29.23
N THR A 123 7.67 17.41 -29.72
CA THR A 123 6.93 18.65 -29.43
C THR A 123 5.73 18.90 -30.34
N LEU A 124 5.51 18.06 -31.36
CA LEU A 124 4.42 18.22 -32.33
C LEU A 124 3.01 18.41 -31.73
N PRO A 125 2.60 17.70 -30.65
CA PRO A 125 1.29 17.92 -30.05
C PRO A 125 1.07 19.36 -29.58
N TYR A 126 2.13 20.04 -29.13
CA TYR A 126 2.03 21.41 -28.62
C TYR A 126 1.88 22.42 -29.75
N VAL A 127 2.62 22.23 -30.85
CA VAL A 127 2.51 23.05 -32.07
C VAL A 127 1.10 22.94 -32.67
N VAL A 128 0.61 21.70 -32.81
CA VAL A 128 -0.74 21.40 -33.29
C VAL A 128 -1.80 21.99 -32.36
N ARG A 129 -1.63 21.82 -31.04
CA ARG A 129 -2.53 22.38 -30.03
C ARG A 129 -2.61 23.90 -30.14
N GLN A 130 -1.47 24.60 -30.29
CA GLN A 130 -1.45 26.06 -30.38
C GLN A 130 -2.32 26.57 -31.53
N GLN A 131 -2.19 25.97 -32.71
CA GLN A 131 -2.95 26.39 -33.89
C GLN A 131 -4.44 26.02 -33.76
N LEU A 132 -4.75 24.80 -33.32
CA LEU A 132 -6.14 24.32 -33.24
C LEU A 132 -6.92 24.89 -32.05
N ALA A 133 -6.24 25.28 -30.96
CA ALA A 133 -6.87 25.89 -29.80
C ALA A 133 -6.96 27.42 -29.88
N SER A 134 -6.33 28.04 -30.88
CA SER A 134 -6.37 29.49 -31.07
C SER A 134 -7.80 29.98 -31.27
N ALA A 135 -8.12 31.10 -30.61
CA ALA A 135 -9.38 31.80 -30.83
C ALA A 135 -9.44 32.38 -32.25
N ASP A 136 -8.30 32.86 -32.76
CA ASP A 136 -8.14 33.51 -34.06
C ASP A 136 -7.73 32.53 -35.16
N ARG A 137 -8.06 31.24 -35.00
CA ARG A 137 -7.73 30.21 -35.98
C ARG A 137 -8.39 30.55 -37.33
N SER A 138 -7.59 30.49 -38.37
CA SER A 138 -7.95 30.67 -39.78
C SER A 138 -7.34 29.57 -40.64
N ASP A 139 -7.80 29.42 -41.88
CA ASP A 139 -7.15 28.51 -42.85
C ASP A 139 -5.64 28.74 -42.91
N ALA A 140 -5.20 30.01 -42.95
CA ALA A 140 -3.78 30.35 -43.01
C ALA A 140 -2.99 29.83 -41.79
N SER A 141 -3.58 29.87 -40.60
CA SER A 141 -2.94 29.37 -39.36
C SER A 141 -2.95 27.84 -39.25
N ILE A 142 -3.98 27.18 -39.80
CA ILE A 142 -4.18 25.73 -39.70
C ILE A 142 -3.42 24.99 -40.82
N ASN A 143 -3.36 25.56 -42.03
CA ASN A 143 -2.72 24.97 -43.21
C ASN A 143 -1.30 24.42 -42.94
N PRO A 144 -0.42 25.13 -42.21
CA PRO A 144 0.88 24.62 -41.78
C PRO A 144 0.88 23.27 -41.06
N VAL A 145 -0.13 23.01 -40.20
CA VAL A 145 -0.21 21.79 -39.37
C VAL A 145 -1.04 20.68 -40.01
N LEU A 146 -1.83 20.99 -41.05
CA LEU A 146 -2.72 20.03 -41.71
C LEU A 146 -2.01 18.80 -42.27
N PRO A 147 -0.87 18.88 -42.98
CA PRO A 147 -0.24 17.70 -43.56
C PRO A 147 0.10 16.63 -42.52
N TYR A 148 0.67 17.04 -41.38
CA TYR A 148 0.94 16.13 -40.26
C TYR A 148 -0.34 15.59 -39.62
N LEU A 149 -1.32 16.46 -39.32
CA LEU A 149 -2.59 16.05 -38.72
C LEU A 149 -3.32 15.02 -39.57
N ARG A 150 -3.31 15.20 -40.90
CA ARG A 150 -3.86 14.26 -41.87
C ARG A 150 -3.13 12.92 -41.82
N LEU A 151 -1.79 12.92 -41.89
CA LEU A 151 -0.98 11.69 -41.79
C LEU A 151 -1.24 10.94 -40.46
N PHE A 152 -1.25 11.67 -39.35
CA PHE A 152 -1.47 11.14 -38.00
C PHE A 152 -2.89 10.58 -37.80
N THR A 153 -3.92 11.33 -38.21
CA THR A 153 -5.31 10.89 -38.09
C THR A 153 -5.57 9.70 -39.01
N LEU A 154 -5.03 9.74 -40.23
CA LEU A 154 -5.07 8.61 -41.14
C LEU A 154 -4.45 7.40 -40.48
N ALA A 155 -3.24 7.49 -39.89
CA ALA A 155 -2.55 6.41 -39.20
C ALA A 155 -3.33 5.83 -38.00
N CYS A 156 -4.02 6.67 -37.22
CA CYS A 156 -4.86 6.22 -36.11
C CYS A 156 -6.13 5.50 -36.60
N SER A 157 -6.73 5.91 -37.72
CA SER A 157 -8.02 5.40 -38.21
C SER A 157 -8.09 3.89 -38.53
N LYS A 158 -7.25 3.37 -39.42
CA LYS A 158 -5.90 3.00 -39.03
C LYS A 158 -5.66 1.75 -38.14
N LEU A 159 -5.67 1.94 -36.84
CA LEU A 159 -5.21 0.91 -35.90
C LEU A 159 -6.18 -0.29 -35.84
N PRO A 160 -5.68 -1.51 -35.56
CA PRO A 160 -6.54 -2.66 -35.29
C PRO A 160 -7.53 -2.36 -34.16
N SER A 161 -8.69 -3.03 -34.16
CA SER A 161 -9.75 -2.78 -33.17
C SER A 161 -9.32 -2.99 -31.72
N ARG A 162 -8.27 -3.78 -31.45
CA ARG A 162 -7.67 -3.97 -30.11
C ARG A 162 -7.08 -2.67 -29.53
N PHE A 163 -6.76 -1.70 -30.38
CA PHE A 163 -6.29 -0.38 -29.95
C PHE A 163 -7.45 0.56 -29.63
N VAL A 164 -8.71 0.20 -29.91
CA VAL A 164 -9.84 1.07 -29.57
C VAL A 164 -10.17 0.89 -28.08
N PHE A 165 -10.12 1.99 -27.34
CA PHE A 165 -10.46 2.08 -25.93
C PHE A 165 -11.84 2.71 -25.76
N ARG A 166 -12.63 2.19 -24.82
CA ARG A 166 -13.83 2.84 -24.28
C ARG A 166 -13.82 2.71 -22.76
N GLY A 167 -13.96 3.82 -22.06
CA GLY A 167 -14.01 3.84 -20.60
C GLY A 167 -13.72 5.21 -20.03
N THR A 168 -13.36 5.26 -18.74
CA THR A 168 -12.92 6.51 -18.09
C THR A 168 -11.47 6.81 -18.47
N VAL A 169 -11.19 8.06 -18.80
CA VAL A 169 -9.83 8.57 -18.98
C VAL A 169 -9.54 9.73 -18.03
N TYR A 170 -8.26 9.86 -17.68
CA TYR A 170 -7.73 10.84 -16.75
C TYR A 170 -6.70 11.70 -17.47
N ARG A 171 -6.76 13.02 -17.28
CA ARG A 171 -5.78 13.95 -17.86
C ARG A 171 -5.44 15.05 -16.87
N GLY A 172 -4.14 15.27 -16.67
CA GLY A 172 -3.64 16.45 -15.94
C GLY A 172 -3.17 17.54 -16.91
N GLU A 173 -3.46 18.80 -16.58
CA GLU A 173 -2.93 20.00 -17.22
C GLU A 173 -2.26 20.89 -16.18
N ARG A 174 -1.15 21.54 -16.54
CA ARG A 174 -0.36 22.42 -15.66
C ARG A 174 -0.86 23.87 -15.65
N SER A 175 -2.14 24.05 -15.92
CA SER A 175 -2.76 25.37 -15.97
C SER A 175 -4.21 25.29 -15.58
N VAL A 176 -4.77 26.43 -15.20
CA VAL A 176 -6.20 26.62 -15.03
C VAL A 176 -6.76 27.14 -16.34
N ARG A 177 -7.87 26.56 -16.79
CA ARG A 177 -8.57 27.06 -17.97
C ARG A 177 -9.01 28.52 -17.75
N PRO A 178 -8.70 29.43 -18.69
CA PRO A 178 -9.28 30.77 -18.67
C PRO A 178 -10.81 30.69 -18.61
N ASN A 179 -11.43 31.58 -17.84
CA ASN A 179 -12.88 31.61 -17.66
C ASN A 179 -13.46 30.30 -17.10
N PHE A 180 -12.73 29.59 -16.23
CA PHE A 180 -13.14 28.33 -15.62
C PHE A 180 -14.59 28.36 -15.11
N SER A 181 -14.95 29.38 -14.31
CA SER A 181 -16.28 29.51 -13.70
C SER A 181 -17.43 29.69 -14.71
N VAL A 182 -17.11 30.13 -15.93
CA VAL A 182 -18.09 30.30 -17.01
C VAL A 182 -18.15 29.06 -17.89
N ARG A 183 -16.99 28.47 -18.21
CA ARG A 183 -16.88 27.35 -19.18
C ARG A 183 -17.14 25.98 -18.54
N MET A 184 -16.81 25.81 -17.27
CA MET A 184 -16.87 24.52 -16.58
C MET A 184 -18.10 24.42 -15.66
N GLN A 185 -19.24 24.95 -16.10
CA GLN A 185 -20.50 24.80 -15.36
C GLN A 185 -21.14 23.45 -15.67
N ARG A 186 -21.73 22.81 -14.65
CA ARG A 186 -22.47 21.56 -14.82
C ARG A 186 -23.50 21.69 -15.94
N GLY A 187 -23.50 20.71 -16.85
CA GLY A 187 -24.37 20.65 -18.02
C GLY A 187 -23.85 21.38 -19.26
N LYS A 188 -22.79 22.21 -19.16
CA LYS A 188 -22.15 22.81 -20.33
C LYS A 188 -21.35 21.77 -21.12
N THR A 189 -21.37 21.88 -22.44
CA THR A 189 -20.51 21.09 -23.33
C THR A 189 -19.21 21.83 -23.58
N VAL A 190 -18.09 21.11 -23.45
CA VAL A 190 -16.74 21.60 -23.71
C VAL A 190 -16.16 20.86 -24.91
N ASN A 191 -15.59 21.62 -25.84
CA ASN A 191 -14.97 21.09 -27.05
C ASN A 191 -13.44 21.06 -26.92
N TRP A 192 -12.83 19.92 -27.24
CA TRP A 192 -11.41 19.75 -27.47
C TRP A 192 -11.16 19.56 -28.96
N TYR A 193 -10.72 20.62 -29.63
CA TYR A 193 -10.52 20.60 -31.08
C TYR A 193 -9.31 19.78 -31.51
N HIS A 194 -8.22 19.76 -30.73
CA HIS A 194 -7.03 18.97 -31.05
C HIS A 194 -7.12 17.54 -30.51
N PRO A 195 -6.43 16.57 -31.13
CA PRO A 195 -6.21 15.26 -30.50
C PRO A 195 -5.59 15.45 -29.12
N THR A 196 -5.99 14.62 -28.15
CA THR A 196 -5.63 14.85 -26.75
C THR A 196 -5.23 13.55 -26.07
N SER A 197 -3.96 13.48 -25.63
CA SER A 197 -3.45 12.36 -24.86
C SER A 197 -3.99 12.37 -23.43
N SER A 198 -4.55 11.26 -23.00
CA SER A 198 -5.06 11.02 -21.64
C SER A 198 -4.53 9.66 -21.15
N SER A 199 -4.86 9.24 -19.94
CA SER A 199 -4.52 7.92 -19.41
C SER A 199 -5.78 7.14 -19.05
N SER A 200 -5.74 5.83 -19.17
CA SER A 200 -6.76 4.95 -18.58
C SER A 200 -6.56 4.71 -17.08
N LYS A 201 -5.54 5.33 -16.46
CA LYS A 201 -5.14 5.14 -15.07
C LYS A 201 -5.15 6.47 -14.29
N ALA A 202 -5.84 6.51 -13.16
CA ALA A 202 -5.92 7.71 -12.33
C ALA A 202 -4.54 8.15 -11.81
N GLU A 203 -3.63 7.20 -11.59
CA GLU A 203 -2.29 7.44 -11.06
C GLU A 203 -1.43 8.35 -11.96
N SER A 204 -1.75 8.45 -13.27
CA SER A 204 -1.06 9.38 -14.17
C SER A 204 -1.31 10.84 -13.80
N CYS A 205 -2.38 11.14 -13.06
CA CYS A 205 -2.70 12.48 -12.58
C CYS A 205 -1.98 12.83 -11.27
N ARG A 206 -1.37 11.86 -10.58
CA ARG A 206 -0.65 12.09 -9.32
C ARG A 206 0.40 13.20 -9.38
N PRO A 207 1.22 13.35 -10.45
CA PRO A 207 2.16 14.46 -10.57
C PRO A 207 1.49 15.84 -10.64
N PHE A 208 0.20 15.92 -10.98
CA PHE A 208 -0.57 17.15 -11.06
C PHE A 208 -1.31 17.47 -9.77
N LEU A 209 -1.60 16.45 -8.94
CA LEU A 209 -2.19 16.60 -7.61
C LEU A 209 -1.17 17.15 -6.59
N ASN A 210 0.10 16.74 -6.71
CA ASN A 210 1.14 17.00 -5.70
C ASN A 210 2.07 18.19 -6.03
N ARG A 211 1.79 18.96 -7.08
CA ARG A 211 2.69 20.02 -7.55
C ARG A 211 2.28 21.39 -7.01
N SER A 212 3.27 22.24 -6.72
CA SER A 212 3.05 23.67 -6.48
C SER A 212 2.64 24.38 -7.78
N GLY A 213 1.50 25.07 -7.75
CA GLY A 213 0.99 25.88 -8.85
C GLY A 213 -0.37 25.43 -9.39
N PRO A 214 -0.98 26.23 -10.29
CA PRO A 214 -2.31 25.93 -10.81
C PRO A 214 -2.30 24.67 -11.68
N SER A 215 -3.18 23.72 -11.40
CA SER A 215 -3.34 22.50 -12.19
C SER A 215 -4.81 22.16 -12.41
N THR A 216 -5.12 21.51 -13.52
CA THR A 216 -6.47 21.00 -13.80
C THR A 216 -6.41 19.51 -14.08
N VAL A 217 -7.22 18.73 -13.38
CA VAL A 217 -7.41 17.29 -13.62
C VAL A 217 -8.78 17.07 -14.25
N TYR A 218 -8.82 16.36 -15.37
CA TYR A 218 -10.04 15.95 -16.05
C TYR A 218 -10.27 14.46 -15.82
N ILE A 219 -11.50 14.11 -15.45
CA ILE A 219 -12.00 12.74 -15.34
C ILE A 219 -13.14 12.63 -16.35
N LEU A 220 -12.89 11.98 -17.49
CA LEU A 220 -13.86 11.90 -18.57
C LEU A 220 -14.38 10.48 -18.71
N HIS A 221 -15.67 10.30 -18.44
CA HIS A 221 -16.40 9.04 -18.58
C HIS A 221 -16.83 8.80 -20.02
N ASP A 222 -17.03 7.53 -20.37
CA ASP A 222 -17.45 7.08 -21.70
C ASP A 222 -16.57 7.62 -22.85
N ALA A 223 -15.32 7.96 -22.54
CA ALA A 223 -14.38 8.42 -23.53
C ALA A 223 -14.03 7.26 -24.48
N VAL A 224 -14.01 7.56 -25.79
CA VAL A 224 -13.60 6.60 -26.82
C VAL A 224 -12.38 7.15 -27.54
N GLY A 225 -11.31 6.35 -27.58
CA GLY A 225 -10.03 6.77 -28.13
C GLY A 225 -9.16 5.58 -28.53
N TYR A 226 -7.86 5.84 -28.69
CA TYR A 226 -6.87 4.84 -29.07
C TYR A 226 -5.93 4.56 -27.90
N GLN A 227 -5.87 3.31 -27.41
CA GLN A 227 -4.93 2.84 -26.40
C GLN A 227 -3.53 2.71 -27.02
N LEU A 228 -2.70 3.73 -26.87
CA LEU A 228 -1.37 3.81 -27.48
C LEU A 228 -0.26 3.21 -26.61
N LYS A 229 -0.58 2.44 -25.56
CA LYS A 229 0.41 1.84 -24.67
C LYS A 229 1.58 1.15 -25.41
N GLU A 230 1.28 0.41 -26.47
CA GLU A 230 2.27 -0.31 -27.28
C GLU A 230 2.95 0.54 -28.36
N LEU A 231 2.47 1.77 -28.59
CA LEU A 231 2.92 2.70 -29.64
C LEU A 231 3.49 4.02 -29.08
N SER A 232 3.42 4.21 -27.77
CA SER A 232 3.84 5.42 -27.06
C SER A 232 5.29 5.32 -26.61
N LYS A 233 5.97 6.47 -26.58
CA LYS A 233 7.28 6.64 -25.90
C LYS A 233 7.18 6.36 -24.40
N PHE A 234 5.98 6.47 -23.81
CA PHE A 234 5.73 6.32 -22.38
C PHE A 234 4.74 5.16 -22.08
N PRO A 235 5.14 3.89 -22.31
CA PRO A 235 4.24 2.74 -22.20
C PRO A 235 3.65 2.52 -20.79
N ARG A 236 4.25 3.12 -19.76
CA ARG A 236 3.76 3.03 -18.37
C ARG A 236 2.53 3.90 -18.13
N GLU A 237 2.33 4.95 -18.92
CA GLU A 237 1.22 5.89 -18.74
C GLU A 237 -0.12 5.31 -19.18
N ASN A 238 -0.15 4.16 -19.88
CA ASN A 238 -1.38 3.59 -20.50
C ASN A 238 -2.16 4.68 -21.25
N GLU A 239 -1.42 5.36 -22.12
CA GLU A 239 -1.88 6.51 -22.87
C GLU A 239 -3.08 6.12 -23.75
N VAL A 240 -4.17 6.87 -23.59
CA VAL A 240 -5.36 6.84 -24.44
C VAL A 240 -5.42 8.16 -25.20
N LEU A 241 -5.21 8.10 -26.50
CA LEU A 241 -5.36 9.24 -27.38
C LEU A 241 -6.83 9.44 -27.75
N LEU A 242 -7.42 10.54 -27.30
CA LEU A 242 -8.72 10.96 -27.77
C LEU A 242 -8.57 11.68 -29.13
N PRO A 243 -9.46 11.42 -30.10
CA PRO A 243 -9.42 12.09 -31.40
C PRO A 243 -9.62 13.60 -31.26
N GLY A 244 -9.37 14.36 -32.32
CA GLY A 244 -9.79 15.76 -32.38
C GLY A 244 -11.31 15.91 -32.36
N VAL A 245 -11.78 17.08 -31.94
CA VAL A 245 -13.21 17.45 -31.84
C VAL A 245 -13.99 16.59 -30.84
N VAL A 246 -13.35 16.23 -29.72
CA VAL A 246 -14.04 15.57 -28.61
C VAL A 246 -14.91 16.58 -27.90
N GLN A 247 -16.16 16.21 -27.69
CA GLN A 247 -17.11 16.97 -26.88
C GLN A 247 -17.36 16.20 -25.59
N PHE A 248 -17.42 16.90 -24.46
CA PHE A 248 -17.88 16.30 -23.22
C PHE A 248 -18.77 17.27 -22.46
N ARG A 249 -19.78 16.71 -21.80
CA ARG A 249 -20.68 17.44 -20.92
C ARG A 249 -20.13 17.45 -19.52
N VAL A 250 -19.96 18.62 -18.93
CA VAL A 250 -19.46 18.77 -17.55
C VAL A 250 -20.49 18.20 -16.58
N LYS A 251 -20.09 17.20 -15.79
CA LYS A 251 -20.89 16.62 -14.69
C LYS A 251 -20.65 17.37 -13.39
N SER A 252 -19.40 17.62 -13.07
CA SER A 252 -18.98 18.39 -11.90
C SER A 252 -17.70 19.17 -12.24
N ALA A 253 -17.50 20.31 -11.57
CA ALA A 253 -16.28 21.08 -11.67
C ALA A 253 -16.01 21.74 -10.33
N THR A 254 -14.92 21.32 -9.70
CA THR A 254 -14.53 21.77 -8.37
C THR A 254 -13.25 22.56 -8.48
N ARG A 255 -13.24 23.76 -7.92
CA ARG A 255 -12.07 24.61 -7.81
C ARG A 255 -11.55 24.54 -6.38
N TYR A 256 -10.34 24.02 -6.20
CA TYR A 256 -9.66 23.98 -4.92
C TYR A 256 -8.73 25.20 -4.84
N ASP A 257 -9.31 26.39 -4.65
CA ASP A 257 -8.58 27.66 -4.48
C ASP A 257 -8.50 28.10 -3.01
N ASP A 258 -7.70 29.12 -2.72
CA ASP A 258 -7.46 29.62 -1.35
C ASP A 258 -8.73 30.10 -0.61
N THR A 259 -9.91 30.10 -1.27
CA THR A 259 -11.19 30.59 -0.73
C THR A 259 -12.17 29.50 -0.29
N HIS A 260 -11.92 28.21 -0.58
CA HIS A 260 -12.79 27.12 -0.11
C HIS A 260 -12.49 26.74 1.36
N SER A 261 -13.57 26.62 2.13
CA SER A 261 -13.67 26.57 3.60
C SER A 261 -12.83 25.51 4.33
N LEU A 262 -12.56 25.77 5.62
CA LEU A 262 -12.02 24.94 6.73
C LEU A 262 -11.76 23.43 6.50
N GLN A 263 -12.65 22.67 5.87
CA GLN A 263 -12.40 21.28 5.44
C GLN A 263 -11.19 21.17 4.51
N MET A 264 -10.94 22.20 3.70
CA MET A 264 -9.79 22.28 2.82
C MET A 264 -8.50 22.60 3.55
N TRP A 265 -8.55 23.38 4.63
CA TRP A 265 -7.38 23.57 5.49
C TRP A 265 -6.96 22.23 6.12
N ALA A 266 -7.92 21.36 6.45
CA ALA A 266 -7.63 20.00 6.88
C ALA A 266 -6.98 19.18 5.76
N LEU A 267 -7.54 19.13 4.54
CA LEU A 267 -6.95 18.37 3.42
C LEU A 267 -5.56 18.89 2.99
N MET A 268 -5.35 20.21 3.06
CA MET A 268 -4.06 20.89 2.79
C MET A 268 -3.04 20.67 3.91
N ALA A 269 -3.45 20.79 5.18
CA ALA A 269 -2.60 20.48 6.34
C ALA A 269 -2.22 18.99 6.38
N MET A 270 -3.01 18.13 5.75
CA MET A 270 -2.75 16.70 5.61
C MET A 270 -1.87 16.34 4.40
N GLY A 271 -1.51 17.30 3.55
CA GLY A 271 -0.62 17.12 2.39
C GLY A 271 -1.23 16.34 1.22
N GLN A 272 -2.56 16.20 1.18
CA GLN A 272 -3.24 15.36 0.17
C GLN A 272 -3.66 16.12 -1.08
N ILE A 273 -3.93 17.42 -0.97
CA ILE A 273 -4.34 18.27 -2.09
C ILE A 273 -3.61 19.61 -1.97
N GLN A 274 -2.97 20.04 -3.05
CA GLN A 274 -2.28 21.34 -3.10
C GLN A 274 -3.27 22.48 -3.40
N PRO A 275 -3.01 23.71 -2.92
CA PRO A 275 -3.75 24.89 -3.33
C PRO A 275 -3.68 25.08 -4.85
N ARG A 276 -4.79 25.50 -5.45
CA ARG A 276 -4.96 25.81 -6.89
C ARG A 276 -5.10 24.58 -7.80
N LEU A 277 -5.49 23.43 -7.25
CA LEU A 277 -5.97 22.29 -8.04
C LEU A 277 -7.41 22.55 -8.52
N HIS A 278 -7.72 22.21 -9.76
CA HIS A 278 -9.08 22.20 -10.29
C HIS A 278 -9.39 20.78 -10.76
N VAL A 279 -10.57 20.25 -10.43
CA VAL A 279 -11.00 18.93 -10.90
C VAL A 279 -12.28 19.09 -11.72
N ILE A 280 -12.29 18.53 -12.91
CA ILE A 280 -13.44 18.54 -13.82
C ILE A 280 -13.82 17.10 -14.11
N GLU A 281 -15.05 16.74 -13.81
CA GLU A 281 -15.64 15.47 -14.21
C GLU A 281 -16.59 15.72 -15.38
N GLY A 282 -16.48 14.91 -16.42
CA GLY A 282 -17.28 15.03 -17.63
C GLY A 282 -17.70 13.69 -18.19
N GLU A 283 -18.74 13.70 -19.00
CA GLU A 283 -19.16 12.55 -19.81
C GLU A 283 -18.95 12.90 -21.27
N CYS A 284 -18.15 12.09 -21.98
CA CYS A 284 -17.91 12.30 -23.40
C CYS A 284 -19.21 12.08 -24.19
N GLU A 285 -19.54 13.06 -25.03
CA GLU A 285 -20.67 12.97 -25.95
C GLU A 285 -20.23 12.27 -27.25
N GLN A 286 -21.19 11.77 -28.03
CA GLN A 286 -20.87 11.29 -29.38
C GLN A 286 -20.27 12.44 -30.17
N GLY A 287 -19.07 12.21 -30.73
CA GLY A 287 -18.41 13.21 -31.56
C GLY A 287 -19.27 13.55 -32.78
N PRO A 288 -19.01 14.70 -33.43
CA PRO A 288 -19.73 15.08 -34.65
C PRO A 288 -19.66 13.97 -35.71
N GLU A 289 -20.70 13.86 -36.53
CA GLU A 289 -20.84 12.80 -37.57
C GLU A 289 -19.66 12.71 -38.53
N MET A 290 -18.82 13.73 -38.59
CA MET A 290 -17.62 13.77 -39.42
C MET A 290 -16.61 12.66 -39.08
N LEU A 291 -16.61 12.11 -37.85
CA LEU A 291 -15.71 11.01 -37.47
C LEU A 291 -16.26 9.62 -37.83
N THR A 292 -17.46 9.51 -38.40
CA THR A 292 -18.24 8.25 -38.55
C THR A 292 -17.54 7.10 -39.25
N ASN A 293 -16.54 7.38 -40.10
CA ASN A 293 -15.76 6.35 -40.78
C ASN A 293 -14.63 5.76 -39.93
N MET A 294 -14.25 6.39 -38.81
CA MET A 294 -13.20 5.91 -37.92
C MET A 294 -13.71 4.75 -37.05
N ALA A 295 -12.84 3.78 -36.74
CA ALA A 295 -13.17 2.65 -35.87
C ALA A 295 -13.71 3.09 -34.50
N VAL A 296 -13.18 4.20 -33.96
CA VAL A 296 -13.64 4.85 -32.73
C VAL A 296 -15.10 5.33 -32.83
N ALA A 297 -15.49 5.98 -33.93
CA ALA A 297 -16.85 6.46 -34.12
C ALA A 297 -17.87 5.32 -34.34
N LYS A 298 -17.46 4.23 -34.99
CA LYS A 298 -18.30 3.02 -35.11
C LYS A 298 -18.62 2.42 -33.74
N MET A 299 -17.72 2.52 -32.77
CA MET A 299 -17.93 2.02 -31.40
C MET A 299 -18.83 2.93 -30.55
N GLN A 300 -18.76 4.25 -30.76
CA GLN A 300 -19.64 5.23 -30.08
C GLN A 300 -21.14 5.02 -30.39
N ARG A 301 -21.46 4.51 -31.57
CA ARG A 301 -22.84 4.32 -32.05
C ARG A 301 -23.57 3.11 -31.50
N LYS A 302 -22.91 2.16 -30.82
CA LYS A 302 -23.62 1.03 -30.21
C LYS A 302 -24.48 1.60 -29.06
N PRO A 303 -25.82 1.66 -29.19
CA PRO A 303 -26.65 2.19 -28.13
C PRO A 303 -26.39 1.36 -26.88
N HIS A 304 -26.25 2.05 -25.76
CA HIS A 304 -26.40 1.40 -24.48
C HIS A 304 -27.79 0.77 -24.51
N VAL A 305 -27.88 -0.56 -24.51
CA VAL A 305 -29.15 -1.24 -24.30
C VAL A 305 -29.56 -0.89 -22.88
N SER A 306 -30.26 0.24 -22.72
CA SER A 306 -30.98 0.56 -21.52
C SER A 306 -31.99 -0.57 -21.34
N SER A 307 -31.89 -1.29 -20.24
CA SER A 307 -32.74 -2.43 -19.87
C SER A 307 -34.17 -1.98 -19.50
N SER A 308 -34.75 -1.06 -20.27
CA SER A 308 -36.17 -0.70 -20.24
C SER A 308 -36.85 -1.36 -21.45
N GLY A 309 -37.01 -2.68 -21.38
CA GLY A 309 -37.79 -3.46 -22.33
C GLY A 309 -39.11 -3.85 -21.70
N ASP A 310 -40.18 -3.19 -22.15
CA ASP A 310 -41.56 -3.59 -21.90
C ASP A 310 -41.78 -5.07 -22.17
N LEU A 311 -42.34 -5.76 -21.19
CA LEU A 311 -42.83 -7.13 -21.30
C LEU A 311 -44.06 -7.15 -22.23
N GLN A 312 -43.83 -7.28 -23.53
CA GLN A 312 -44.85 -7.81 -24.43
C GLN A 312 -44.89 -9.34 -24.35
N THR A 313 -46.10 -9.80 -24.08
CA THR A 313 -46.57 -11.18 -23.90
C THR A 313 -46.12 -12.14 -25.01
N ARG A 314 -45.50 -13.26 -24.63
CA ARG A 314 -45.38 -14.47 -25.47
C ARG A 314 -46.20 -15.61 -24.85
N PRO A 315 -46.80 -16.49 -25.66
CA PRO A 315 -47.89 -17.36 -25.25
C PRO A 315 -47.42 -18.59 -24.48
N GLU A 316 -48.30 -19.05 -23.60
CA GLU A 316 -48.13 -20.15 -22.65
C GLU A 316 -47.76 -21.49 -23.31
N GLY A 317 -46.63 -22.04 -22.87
CA GLY A 317 -46.23 -23.43 -23.12
C GLY A 317 -46.31 -24.25 -21.83
N ARG A 318 -47.19 -25.26 -21.85
CA ARG A 318 -47.46 -26.41 -20.96
C ARG A 318 -46.70 -26.52 -19.61
N PRO A 319 -47.40 -26.87 -18.50
CA PRO A 319 -46.81 -26.97 -17.18
C PRO A 319 -46.05 -28.30 -17.01
N ASN A 320 -44.78 -28.21 -16.64
CA ASN A 320 -44.03 -29.34 -16.13
C ASN A 320 -44.31 -29.47 -14.62
N LYS A 321 -44.83 -30.64 -14.21
CA LYS A 321 -45.05 -31.00 -12.81
C LYS A 321 -43.70 -31.05 -12.06
N ARG A 322 -43.28 -29.93 -11.50
CA ARG A 322 -42.24 -29.90 -10.44
C ARG A 322 -42.93 -29.99 -9.08
N GLN A 323 -42.39 -30.86 -8.23
CA GLN A 323 -42.79 -31.06 -6.85
C GLN A 323 -42.95 -29.71 -6.13
N LYS A 324 -44.10 -29.53 -5.47
CA LYS A 324 -44.31 -28.49 -4.47
C LYS A 324 -43.33 -28.74 -3.32
N VAL A 325 -42.17 -28.07 -3.36
CA VAL A 325 -41.43 -27.77 -2.14
C VAL A 325 -42.31 -26.76 -1.38
N GLY A 326 -42.76 -27.11 -0.17
CA GLY A 326 -43.61 -26.25 0.64
C GLY A 326 -42.91 -24.91 0.89
N THR A 327 -43.43 -23.84 0.29
CA THR A 327 -43.02 -22.47 0.61
C THR A 327 -43.57 -22.14 1.99
N ASP A 328 -42.70 -21.93 2.95
CA ASP A 328 -43.05 -21.42 4.27
C ASP A 328 -43.75 -20.05 4.12
N PRO A 329 -45.06 -19.93 4.46
CA PRO A 329 -45.82 -18.71 4.27
C PRO A 329 -45.29 -17.52 5.09
N HIS A 330 -44.50 -17.76 6.14
CA HIS A 330 -43.85 -16.67 6.88
C HIS A 330 -42.73 -15.99 6.09
N ALA A 331 -42.12 -16.67 5.11
CA ALA A 331 -40.99 -16.14 4.36
C ALA A 331 -41.38 -15.05 3.33
N ASP A 332 -42.56 -15.15 2.72
CA ASP A 332 -43.04 -14.11 1.78
C ASP A 332 -43.49 -12.84 2.51
N ILE A 333 -43.94 -12.99 3.77
CA ILE A 333 -44.37 -11.87 4.62
C ILE A 333 -43.19 -10.95 4.94
N ASP A 334 -42.02 -11.50 5.27
CA ASP A 334 -40.84 -10.71 5.62
C ASP A 334 -40.25 -9.95 4.41
N ARG A 335 -40.30 -10.54 3.22
CA ARG A 335 -39.82 -9.89 1.99
C ARG A 335 -40.67 -8.68 1.60
N LYS A 336 -41.99 -8.86 1.62
CA LYS A 336 -42.92 -7.79 1.35
C LYS A 336 -42.76 -6.67 2.39
N ALA A 337 -42.62 -7.03 3.67
CA ALA A 337 -42.43 -6.05 4.74
C ALA A 337 -41.18 -5.19 4.55
N VAL A 338 -40.02 -5.77 4.21
CA VAL A 338 -38.79 -5.01 3.93
C VAL A 338 -38.98 -4.09 2.73
N SER A 339 -39.55 -4.59 1.63
CA SER A 339 -39.80 -3.77 0.44
C SER A 339 -40.79 -2.63 0.72
N ASP A 340 -41.86 -2.89 1.45
CA ASP A 340 -42.87 -1.88 1.80
C ASP A 340 -42.25 -0.79 2.69
N ILE A 341 -41.38 -1.18 3.65
CA ILE A 341 -40.64 -0.23 4.47
C ILE A 341 -39.71 0.63 3.61
N LEU A 342 -38.85 0.02 2.78
CA LEU A 342 -37.92 0.76 1.91
C LEU A 342 -38.66 1.69 0.94
N ASN A 343 -39.77 1.24 0.34
CA ASN A 343 -40.60 2.06 -0.55
C ASN A 343 -41.28 3.22 0.19
N SER A 344 -41.61 3.03 1.48
CA SER A 344 -42.20 4.09 2.31
C SER A 344 -41.19 5.14 2.76
N MET A 345 -39.88 4.86 2.65
CA MET A 345 -38.79 5.78 2.99
C MET A 345 -38.48 6.79 1.86
N SER A 346 -39.52 7.23 1.14
CA SER A 346 -39.39 8.26 0.10
C SER A 346 -38.94 9.61 0.69
N PRO A 347 -38.20 10.46 -0.04
CA PRO A 347 -37.82 11.81 0.41
C PRO A 347 -39.00 12.71 0.81
N SER A 348 -40.23 12.36 0.41
CA SER A 348 -41.46 13.09 0.78
C SER A 348 -42.02 12.72 2.16
N CYS A 349 -41.50 11.68 2.81
CA CYS A 349 -41.96 11.27 4.14
C CYS A 349 -41.54 12.32 5.19
N PRO A 350 -42.37 12.64 6.20
CA PRO A 350 -41.94 13.47 7.33
C PRO A 350 -40.80 12.81 8.12
N THR A 351 -39.97 13.62 8.77
CA THR A 351 -38.76 13.20 9.50
C THR A 351 -39.03 12.14 10.57
N GLU A 352 -40.15 12.24 11.31
CA GLU A 352 -40.57 11.22 12.27
C GLU A 352 -40.94 9.90 11.58
N GLY A 353 -41.47 9.98 10.37
CA GLY A 353 -41.75 8.83 9.52
C GLY A 353 -40.48 8.07 9.16
N HIS A 354 -39.41 8.75 8.73
CA HIS A 354 -38.14 8.08 8.41
C HIS A 354 -37.51 7.37 9.59
N ALA A 355 -37.47 8.03 10.76
CA ALA A 355 -36.94 7.40 11.98
C ALA A 355 -37.75 6.14 12.35
N GLU A 356 -39.08 6.21 12.24
CA GLU A 356 -39.94 5.06 12.49
C GLU A 356 -39.73 3.92 11.50
N GLN A 357 -39.57 4.22 10.21
CA GLN A 357 -39.27 3.21 9.20
C GLN A 357 -37.90 2.56 9.42
N CYS A 358 -36.88 3.32 9.80
CA CYS A 358 -35.59 2.76 10.22
C CYS A 358 -35.74 1.82 11.42
N ARG A 359 -36.55 2.18 12.43
CA ARG A 359 -36.80 1.31 13.59
C ARG A 359 -37.50 0.01 13.20
N LYS A 360 -38.50 0.07 12.32
CA LYS A 360 -39.19 -1.12 11.78
C LYS A 360 -38.24 -2.01 10.99
N LEU A 361 -37.40 -1.41 10.14
CA LEU A 361 -36.39 -2.14 9.38
C LEU A 361 -35.37 -2.81 10.31
N LYS A 362 -34.88 -2.10 11.33
CA LYS A 362 -33.98 -2.65 12.34
C LYS A 362 -34.62 -3.84 13.07
N ALA A 363 -35.87 -3.71 13.53
CA ALA A 363 -36.56 -4.81 14.22
C ALA A 363 -36.73 -6.06 13.35
N LEU A 364 -36.92 -5.89 12.02
CA LEU A 364 -36.90 -7.01 11.08
C LEU A 364 -35.51 -7.64 10.98
N LEU A 365 -34.46 -6.82 10.87
CA LEU A 365 -33.07 -7.29 10.80
C LEU A 365 -32.64 -8.01 12.09
N ASP A 366 -33.01 -7.49 13.25
CA ASP A 366 -32.72 -8.11 14.55
C ASP A 366 -33.41 -9.48 14.68
N ARG A 367 -34.67 -9.59 14.24
CA ARG A 367 -35.38 -10.89 14.19
C ARG A 367 -34.70 -11.87 13.23
N ALA A 368 -34.22 -11.39 12.08
CA ALA A 368 -33.45 -12.20 11.14
C ALA A 368 -32.09 -12.64 11.68
N ASN A 369 -31.50 -11.84 12.58
CA ASN A 369 -30.22 -12.10 13.24
C ASN A 369 -30.32 -13.02 14.47
N ALA A 370 -31.53 -13.30 14.96
CA ALA A 370 -31.73 -14.10 16.16
C ALA A 370 -31.15 -15.54 15.98
N PRO A 371 -30.48 -16.10 17.01
CA PRO A 371 -30.00 -17.48 16.97
C PRO A 371 -31.14 -18.45 16.63
N GLY A 372 -30.95 -19.30 15.61
CA GLY A 372 -31.96 -20.29 15.20
C GLY A 372 -32.83 -19.91 13.99
N ALA A 373 -32.59 -18.77 13.32
CA ALA A 373 -33.32 -18.35 12.11
C ALA A 373 -32.50 -18.38 10.78
N PRO A 374 -31.74 -19.46 10.45
CA PRO A 374 -30.81 -19.48 9.32
C PRO A 374 -31.49 -19.27 7.96
N GLY A 375 -32.75 -19.71 7.81
CA GLY A 375 -33.52 -19.53 6.57
C GLY A 375 -33.93 -18.08 6.30
N VAL A 376 -34.06 -17.24 7.33
CA VAL A 376 -34.40 -15.81 7.18
C VAL A 376 -33.14 -15.02 6.78
N ARG A 377 -31.99 -15.39 7.35
CA ARG A 377 -30.67 -14.76 7.11
C ARG A 377 -30.28 -14.69 5.63
N ASN A 378 -30.29 -15.82 4.93
CA ASN A 378 -29.92 -15.89 3.51
C ASN A 378 -30.91 -15.12 2.59
N ARG A 379 -32.16 -14.97 3.02
CA ARG A 379 -33.21 -14.30 2.23
C ARG A 379 -33.22 -12.78 2.45
N VAL A 380 -33.02 -12.34 3.69
CA VAL A 380 -32.77 -10.93 4.02
C VAL A 380 -31.49 -10.43 3.34
N ALA A 381 -30.46 -11.26 3.27
CA ALA A 381 -29.21 -10.90 2.60
C ALA A 381 -29.34 -10.67 1.08
N MET A 382 -30.28 -11.32 0.38
CA MET A 382 -30.57 -11.00 -1.03
C MET A 382 -31.36 -9.69 -1.21
N MET A 383 -32.13 -9.28 -0.22
CA MET A 383 -32.91 -8.03 -0.24
C MET A 383 -32.09 -6.82 0.21
N ASN A 384 -31.02 -7.07 0.96
CA ASN A 384 -30.13 -6.08 1.55
C ASN A 384 -29.24 -5.33 0.54
N GLN A 385 -29.25 -5.64 -0.76
CA GLN A 385 -28.33 -5.01 -1.71
C GLN A 385 -28.57 -3.50 -1.87
N GLN A 386 -29.82 -3.04 -1.76
CA GLN A 386 -30.16 -1.61 -1.89
C GLN A 386 -30.29 -0.88 -0.55
N ALA A 387 -30.48 -1.62 0.55
CA ALA A 387 -30.78 -1.02 1.85
C ALA A 387 -29.66 -0.09 2.36
N PRO A 388 -28.35 -0.43 2.27
CA PRO A 388 -27.29 0.48 2.70
C PRO A 388 -27.31 1.81 1.97
N GLY A 389 -27.45 1.81 0.64
CA GLY A 389 -27.49 3.03 -0.17
C GLY A 389 -28.71 3.90 0.13
N ILE A 390 -29.89 3.30 0.29
CA ILE A 390 -31.12 4.02 0.66
C ILE A 390 -30.97 4.65 2.06
N VAL A 391 -30.49 3.87 3.04
CA VAL A 391 -30.32 4.37 4.42
C VAL A 391 -29.26 5.47 4.47
N ALA A 392 -28.14 5.31 3.76
CA ALA A 392 -27.11 6.36 3.67
C ALA A 392 -27.66 7.64 3.03
N THR A 393 -28.43 7.52 1.94
CA THR A 393 -29.09 8.67 1.29
C THR A 393 -30.01 9.42 2.26
N ILE A 394 -30.82 8.68 3.03
CA ILE A 394 -31.73 9.28 4.01
C ILE A 394 -30.96 9.95 5.14
N MET A 395 -29.91 9.30 5.65
CA MET A 395 -29.04 9.89 6.66
C MET A 395 -28.37 11.18 6.13
N ASP A 396 -27.93 11.24 4.88
CA ASP A 396 -27.36 12.46 4.29
C ASP A 396 -28.40 13.58 4.16
N LEU A 397 -29.58 13.27 3.61
CA LEU A 397 -30.70 14.21 3.47
C LEU A 397 -31.12 14.81 4.82
N TYR A 398 -31.14 14.00 5.88
CA TYR A 398 -31.56 14.38 7.22
C TYR A 398 -30.40 14.43 8.21
N LYS A 399 -29.23 14.88 7.76
CA LYS A 399 -28.02 15.03 8.57
C LYS A 399 -28.18 15.90 9.82
N GLY A 400 -29.24 16.72 9.92
CA GLY A 400 -29.55 17.56 11.08
C GLY A 400 -30.49 16.90 12.12
N VAL A 401 -31.03 15.71 11.84
CA VAL A 401 -32.03 15.05 12.69
C VAL A 401 -31.42 13.85 13.41
N ILE A 402 -31.10 14.01 14.70
CA ILE A 402 -30.41 13.00 15.51
C ILE A 402 -31.11 11.63 15.52
N LYS A 403 -32.45 11.60 15.64
CA LYS A 403 -33.23 10.35 15.64
C LYS A 403 -33.08 9.56 14.34
N VAL A 404 -32.96 10.26 13.21
CA VAL A 404 -32.73 9.63 11.89
C VAL A 404 -31.31 9.06 11.83
N GLN A 405 -30.32 9.81 12.31
CA GLN A 405 -28.93 9.34 12.36
C GLN A 405 -28.78 8.11 13.28
N GLN A 406 -29.30 8.16 14.50
CA GLN A 406 -29.32 7.02 15.43
C GLN A 406 -29.94 5.79 14.76
N SER A 407 -31.12 5.94 14.17
CA SER A 407 -31.84 4.81 13.58
C SER A 407 -31.15 4.31 12.30
N GLY A 408 -30.56 5.20 11.51
CA GLY A 408 -29.79 4.85 10.31
C GLY A 408 -28.50 4.11 10.63
N CYS A 409 -27.70 4.61 11.58
CA CYS A 409 -26.53 3.91 12.11
C CYS A 409 -26.90 2.54 12.66
N ALA A 410 -27.97 2.44 13.44
CA ALA A 410 -28.42 1.18 14.01
C ALA A 410 -28.86 0.16 12.94
N VAL A 411 -29.49 0.60 11.85
CA VAL A 411 -29.82 -0.25 10.71
C VAL A 411 -28.55 -0.69 9.98
N LEU A 412 -27.64 0.23 9.64
CA LEU A 412 -26.38 -0.09 8.97
C LEU A 412 -25.51 -1.07 9.78
N HIS A 413 -25.45 -0.90 11.10
CA HIS A 413 -24.80 -1.84 12.00
C HIS A 413 -25.52 -3.20 12.04
N SER A 414 -26.86 -3.23 12.07
CA SER A 414 -27.61 -4.51 12.03
C SER A 414 -27.43 -5.25 10.71
N LEU A 415 -27.25 -4.51 9.61
CA LEU A 415 -26.89 -5.05 8.30
C LEU A 415 -25.47 -5.63 8.31
N SER A 416 -24.52 -5.01 9.02
CA SER A 416 -23.13 -5.51 9.11
C SER A 416 -22.99 -6.77 9.97
N LYS A 417 -23.79 -6.94 11.03
CA LYS A 417 -23.79 -8.14 11.90
C LYS A 417 -24.16 -9.43 11.17
N ASN A 418 -24.90 -9.34 10.07
CA ASN A 418 -25.31 -10.52 9.28
C ASN A 418 -24.13 -11.22 8.58
N VAL A 419 -22.93 -10.63 8.62
CA VAL A 419 -21.76 -11.08 7.85
C VAL A 419 -20.88 -12.10 8.60
N GLY A 420 -21.13 -12.34 9.89
CA GLY A 420 -20.57 -13.51 10.58
C GLY A 420 -20.26 -13.24 12.06
N SER A 421 -20.95 -13.95 12.95
CA SER A 421 -20.60 -14.04 14.37
C SER A 421 -19.69 -15.26 14.67
N ASP A 422 -19.67 -16.26 13.79
CA ASP A 422 -18.94 -17.52 13.99
C ASP A 422 -17.68 -17.57 13.10
N PHE A 423 -16.78 -16.61 13.30
CA PHE A 423 -15.52 -16.51 12.58
C PHE A 423 -14.44 -17.42 13.17
N GLN A 424 -14.54 -18.73 12.91
CA GLN A 424 -13.35 -19.58 12.75
C GLN A 424 -13.47 -20.56 11.57
N ASP A 425 -14.66 -21.08 11.22
CA ASP A 425 -14.75 -22.20 10.24
C ASP A 425 -15.86 -22.11 9.16
N ALA A 426 -16.72 -21.08 9.14
CA ALA A 426 -17.79 -20.97 8.13
C ALA A 426 -17.43 -19.99 6.99
N SER A 427 -17.62 -20.43 5.74
CA SER A 427 -17.59 -19.59 4.55
C SER A 427 -18.50 -18.37 4.74
N PRO A 428 -17.96 -17.13 4.74
CA PRO A 428 -18.75 -15.96 5.09
C PRO A 428 -19.73 -15.63 3.96
N PHE A 429 -21.02 -15.53 4.30
CA PHE A 429 -22.01 -14.86 3.46
C PHE A 429 -21.67 -13.37 3.46
N ASN A 430 -20.79 -13.00 2.54
CA ASN A 430 -20.04 -11.76 2.62
C ASN A 430 -20.91 -10.53 2.34
N LEU A 431 -20.67 -9.44 3.06
CA LEU A 431 -20.98 -8.09 2.59
C LEU A 431 -20.42 -7.85 1.17
N ARG A 432 -19.36 -8.57 0.78
CA ARG A 432 -18.88 -8.69 -0.60
C ARG A 432 -19.97 -9.06 -1.60
N GLN A 433 -20.95 -9.93 -1.29
CA GLN A 433 -22.08 -10.22 -2.19
C GLN A 433 -23.17 -9.15 -2.13
N LEU A 434 -23.26 -8.43 -1.01
CA LEU A 434 -24.09 -7.23 -0.87
C LEU A 434 -23.54 -6.09 -1.73
N LEU A 435 -22.21 -5.98 -1.80
CA LEU A 435 -21.46 -4.91 -2.46
C LEU A 435 -20.92 -5.30 -3.86
N GLN A 436 -20.93 -6.59 -4.23
CA GLN A 436 -20.40 -7.10 -5.51
C GLN A 436 -21.15 -6.62 -6.75
N PRO A 437 -22.50 -6.57 -6.75
CA PRO A 437 -23.24 -6.10 -7.91
C PRO A 437 -23.00 -4.60 -8.19
N ILE A 438 -22.46 -3.87 -7.21
CA ILE A 438 -22.24 -2.43 -7.26
C ILE A 438 -20.81 -2.20 -7.78
N ALA A 439 -20.64 -2.35 -9.10
CA ALA A 439 -19.36 -2.36 -9.81
C ALA A 439 -18.55 -1.03 -9.78
N GLY A 440 -18.84 -0.10 -8.86
CA GLY A 440 -18.15 1.19 -8.77
C GLY A 440 -17.63 1.58 -7.38
N GLY A 441 -17.88 0.80 -6.31
CA GLY A 441 -17.45 1.15 -4.95
C GLY A 441 -18.08 2.42 -4.35
N ARG A 442 -18.92 3.14 -5.12
CA ARG A 442 -19.52 4.43 -4.76
C ARG A 442 -20.37 4.35 -3.48
N GLU A 443 -21.21 3.32 -3.35
CA GLU A 443 -22.12 3.21 -2.20
C GLU A 443 -21.37 2.92 -0.89
N VAL A 444 -20.20 2.24 -0.95
CA VAL A 444 -19.34 2.05 0.22
C VAL A 444 -18.77 3.38 0.69
N ILE A 445 -18.37 4.23 -0.26
CA ILE A 445 -17.89 5.58 0.00
C ILE A 445 -19.02 6.43 0.58
N GLU A 446 -20.22 6.36 0.03
CA GLU A 446 -21.38 7.09 0.55
C GLU A 446 -21.74 6.66 1.97
N VAL A 447 -21.82 5.36 2.25
CA VAL A 447 -22.06 4.83 3.60
C VAL A 447 -20.96 5.30 4.56
N HIS A 448 -19.69 5.20 4.13
CA HIS A 448 -18.55 5.67 4.90
C HIS A 448 -18.67 7.15 5.26
N ASP A 449 -18.86 8.03 4.28
CA ASP A 449 -18.87 9.48 4.46
C ASP A 449 -20.04 9.91 5.34
N VAL A 450 -21.21 9.30 5.13
CA VAL A 450 -22.40 9.55 5.94
C VAL A 450 -22.20 9.13 7.39
N VAL A 451 -21.57 7.99 7.64
CA VAL A 451 -21.25 7.53 9.00
C VAL A 451 -20.22 8.44 9.67
N LEU A 452 -19.15 8.83 8.97
CA LEU A 452 -18.17 9.78 9.52
C LEU A 452 -18.82 11.12 9.86
N ASN A 453 -19.67 11.64 8.97
CA ASN A 453 -20.40 12.89 9.20
C ASN A 453 -21.37 12.79 10.39
N ALA A 454 -22.06 11.66 10.54
CA ALA A 454 -22.93 11.40 11.68
C ALA A 454 -22.12 11.35 12.99
N MET A 455 -21.00 10.61 13.01
CA MET A 455 -20.13 10.52 14.19
C MET A 455 -19.54 11.87 14.59
N GLU A 456 -19.05 12.66 13.63
CA GLU A 456 -18.48 13.99 13.87
C GLU A 456 -19.54 14.96 14.43
N ARG A 457 -20.73 14.99 13.80
CA ARG A 457 -21.79 15.93 14.19
C ARG A 457 -22.40 15.58 15.55
N TYR A 458 -22.54 14.30 15.85
CA TYR A 458 -23.19 13.80 17.06
C TYR A 458 -22.20 13.07 17.97
N LYS A 459 -21.02 13.68 18.19
CA LYS A 459 -19.97 13.17 19.08
C LYS A 459 -20.46 12.87 20.51
N ASP A 460 -21.44 13.63 20.99
CA ASP A 460 -22.04 13.49 22.33
C ASP A 460 -23.19 12.45 22.37
N ASP A 461 -23.48 11.78 21.24
CA ASP A 461 -24.46 10.69 21.18
C ASP A 461 -23.79 9.32 21.22
N ARG A 462 -23.89 8.65 22.37
CA ARG A 462 -23.32 7.31 22.60
C ARG A 462 -23.74 6.28 21.54
N ALA A 463 -25.02 6.27 21.14
CA ALA A 463 -25.53 5.23 20.24
C ALA A 463 -24.97 5.40 18.83
N ILE A 464 -24.91 6.65 18.32
CA ILE A 464 -24.29 6.95 17.03
C ILE A 464 -22.80 6.59 17.05
N GLN A 465 -22.08 6.89 18.13
CA GLN A 465 -20.66 6.56 18.23
C GLN A 465 -20.41 5.03 18.26
N GLU A 466 -21.21 4.29 19.03
CA GLU A 466 -21.08 2.83 19.14
C GLU A 466 -21.38 2.14 17.81
N ASP A 467 -22.50 2.47 17.18
CA ASP A 467 -22.88 1.92 15.88
C ASP A 467 -21.92 2.38 14.77
N GLY A 468 -21.46 3.63 14.82
CA GLY A 468 -20.47 4.18 13.89
C GLY A 468 -19.15 3.42 13.94
N CYS A 469 -18.60 3.18 15.14
CA CYS A 469 -17.40 2.34 15.31
C CYS A 469 -17.60 0.92 14.76
N ALA A 470 -18.77 0.32 14.98
CA ALA A 470 -19.08 -1.01 14.47
C ALA A 470 -19.14 -1.06 12.93
N ILE A 471 -19.76 -0.05 12.30
CA ILE A 471 -19.81 0.06 10.84
C ILE A 471 -18.40 0.28 10.27
N LEU A 472 -17.62 1.20 10.85
CA LEU A 472 -16.25 1.47 10.40
C LEU A 472 -15.32 0.26 10.56
N CYS A 473 -15.48 -0.51 11.65
CA CYS A 473 -14.79 -1.79 11.83
C CYS A 473 -15.09 -2.74 10.66
N MET A 474 -16.36 -2.90 10.33
CA MET A 474 -16.76 -3.76 9.23
C MET A 474 -16.22 -3.25 7.88
N ILE A 475 -16.23 -1.94 7.64
CA ILE A 475 -15.69 -1.37 6.40
C ILE A 475 -14.21 -1.72 6.32
N ALA A 476 -13.45 -1.47 7.40
CA ALA A 476 -12.03 -1.79 7.48
C ALA A 476 -11.75 -3.30 7.33
N PHE A 477 -12.61 -4.18 7.84
CA PHE A 477 -12.49 -5.62 7.66
C PHE A 477 -12.54 -6.01 6.18
N HIS A 478 -13.50 -5.49 5.43
CA HIS A 478 -13.62 -5.80 4.00
C HIS A 478 -12.52 -5.21 3.14
N LEU A 479 -11.85 -4.16 3.60
CA LEU A 479 -10.65 -3.64 2.95
C LEU A 479 -9.44 -4.54 3.13
N HIS A 480 -9.36 -5.27 4.25
CA HIS A 480 -8.20 -6.10 4.57
C HIS A 480 -8.23 -7.50 3.93
N ASP A 481 -9.31 -7.92 3.27
CA ASP A 481 -9.35 -9.28 2.70
C ASP A 481 -8.35 -9.42 1.52
N ASP A 482 -7.14 -9.88 1.86
CA ASP A 482 -5.94 -10.03 1.03
C ASP A 482 -6.12 -10.97 -0.16
N SER A 483 -7.25 -11.68 -0.24
CA SER A 483 -7.49 -12.72 -1.24
C SER A 483 -7.61 -12.19 -2.68
N HIS A 484 -7.77 -10.88 -2.91
CA HIS A 484 -7.99 -10.35 -4.27
C HIS A 484 -7.31 -9.01 -4.58
N GLN A 485 -6.46 -9.01 -5.62
CA GLN A 485 -5.81 -7.84 -6.25
C GLN A 485 -6.76 -6.67 -6.54
N HIS A 486 -8.06 -6.92 -6.77
CA HIS A 486 -9.07 -5.89 -7.01
C HIS A 486 -9.30 -4.95 -5.81
N HIS A 487 -9.02 -5.40 -4.58
CA HIS A 487 -9.21 -4.57 -3.39
C HIS A 487 -8.10 -3.54 -3.17
N ARG A 488 -6.90 -3.70 -3.75
CA ARG A 488 -5.86 -2.66 -3.65
C ARG A 488 -6.33 -1.32 -4.23
N ASN A 489 -7.10 -1.34 -5.32
CA ASN A 489 -7.65 -0.12 -5.91
C ASN A 489 -8.73 0.53 -5.03
N LEU A 490 -9.55 -0.27 -4.33
CA LEU A 490 -10.56 0.26 -3.39
C LEU A 490 -9.92 0.76 -2.10
N LEU A 491 -8.90 0.06 -1.61
CA LEU A 491 -8.03 0.51 -0.53
C LEU A 491 -7.45 1.85 -0.91
N ASP A 492 -6.71 1.95 -2.03
CA ASP A 492 -6.11 3.19 -2.52
C ASP A 492 -7.15 4.32 -2.66
N LEU A 493 -8.37 4.01 -3.12
CA LEU A 493 -9.47 4.97 -3.23
C LEU A 493 -9.99 5.47 -1.86
N LEU A 494 -10.26 4.58 -0.89
CA LEU A 494 -10.71 5.00 0.45
C LEU A 494 -9.61 5.67 1.27
N VAL A 495 -8.38 5.24 1.02
CA VAL A 495 -7.12 5.82 1.46
C VAL A 495 -6.93 7.22 0.84
N GLU A 496 -7.44 7.49 -0.37
CA GLU A 496 -7.46 8.82 -1.00
C GLU A 496 -8.61 9.70 -0.49
N ILE A 497 -9.79 9.14 -0.21
CA ILE A 497 -11.03 9.91 0.06
C ILE A 497 -11.16 10.42 1.51
N GLY A 498 -10.40 9.89 2.48
CA GLY A 498 -10.36 10.49 3.83
C GLY A 498 -10.42 9.53 5.01
N PHE A 499 -10.49 8.21 4.75
CA PHE A 499 -10.49 7.19 5.82
C PHE A 499 -9.24 7.33 6.72
N ARG A 500 -8.09 7.71 6.12
CA ARG A 500 -6.78 7.67 6.80
C ARG A 500 -6.69 8.47 8.09
N LYS A 501 -7.27 9.67 8.12
CA LYS A 501 -7.12 10.60 9.24
C LYS A 501 -8.42 10.82 9.99
N GLN A 502 -9.49 11.18 9.28
CA GLN A 502 -10.74 11.51 9.95
C GLN A 502 -11.38 10.29 10.63
N GLY A 503 -11.45 9.15 9.93
CA GLY A 503 -12.02 7.91 10.50
C GLY A 503 -11.27 7.43 11.75
N VAL A 504 -9.93 7.37 11.67
CA VAL A 504 -9.08 7.01 12.83
C VAL A 504 -9.28 7.99 13.98
N CYS A 505 -9.26 9.31 13.73
CA CYS A 505 -9.45 10.33 14.75
C CYS A 505 -10.83 10.23 15.43
N LEU A 506 -11.89 9.98 14.65
CA LEU A 506 -13.25 9.84 15.16
C LEU A 506 -13.41 8.59 16.05
N ILE A 507 -12.85 7.45 15.64
CA ILE A 507 -12.86 6.23 16.45
C ILE A 507 -12.12 6.47 17.77
N LEU A 508 -10.92 7.05 17.72
CA LEU A 508 -10.14 7.36 18.93
C LEU A 508 -10.84 8.41 19.81
N HIS A 509 -11.55 9.38 19.23
CA HIS A 509 -12.34 10.36 19.97
C HIS A 509 -13.52 9.69 20.67
N ALA A 510 -14.33 8.91 19.96
CA ALA A 510 -15.43 8.13 20.53
C ALA A 510 -14.97 7.23 21.68
N MET A 511 -13.85 6.52 21.50
CA MET A 511 -13.28 5.68 22.55
C MET A 511 -12.85 6.47 23.80
N ARG A 512 -12.39 7.73 23.65
CA ARG A 512 -12.04 8.60 24.79
C ARG A 512 -13.26 9.14 25.53
N GLU A 513 -14.30 9.54 24.80
CA GLU A 513 -15.51 10.13 25.36
C GLU A 513 -16.38 9.07 26.08
N TYR A 514 -16.37 7.82 25.61
CA TYR A 514 -17.17 6.74 26.15
C TYR A 514 -16.32 5.58 26.72
N PRO A 515 -15.42 5.83 27.67
CA PRO A 515 -14.42 4.85 28.13
C PRO A 515 -15.02 3.69 28.94
N LEU A 516 -16.31 3.76 29.29
CA LEU A 516 -17.02 2.77 30.11
C LEU A 516 -18.10 2.01 29.32
N VAL A 517 -18.16 2.17 28.00
CA VAL A 517 -19.17 1.51 27.15
C VAL A 517 -18.51 0.33 26.44
N PRO A 518 -18.67 -0.92 26.94
CA PRO A 518 -17.88 -2.06 26.44
C PRO A 518 -18.07 -2.30 24.93
N GLY A 519 -19.29 -2.21 24.41
CA GLY A 519 -19.57 -2.41 22.99
C GLY A 519 -18.85 -1.40 22.09
N LEU A 520 -18.81 -0.13 22.48
CA LEU A 520 -18.08 0.91 21.75
C LEU A 520 -16.57 0.66 21.78
N GLN A 521 -16.02 0.31 22.95
CA GLN A 521 -14.59 0.02 23.09
C GLN A 521 -14.18 -1.22 22.30
N GLU A 522 -15.00 -2.27 22.33
CA GLU A 522 -14.81 -3.49 21.55
C GLU A 522 -14.77 -3.17 20.05
N HIS A 523 -15.80 -2.50 19.51
CA HIS A 523 -15.85 -2.15 18.08
C HIS A 523 -14.72 -1.20 17.68
N GLY A 524 -14.40 -0.23 18.55
CA GLY A 524 -13.28 0.69 18.34
C GLY A 524 -11.95 -0.05 18.23
N CYS A 525 -11.65 -0.94 19.18
CA CYS A 525 -10.46 -1.79 19.12
C CYS A 525 -10.44 -2.69 17.89
N GLN A 526 -11.56 -3.34 17.53
CA GLN A 526 -11.65 -4.14 16.32
C GLN A 526 -11.33 -3.34 15.06
N ALA A 527 -11.87 -2.12 14.94
CA ALA A 527 -11.58 -1.24 13.82
C ALA A 527 -10.09 -0.89 13.77
N LEU A 528 -9.47 -0.58 14.92
CA LEU A 528 -8.06 -0.25 15.03
C LEU A 528 -7.14 -1.40 14.61
N VAL A 529 -7.50 -2.66 14.88
CA VAL A 529 -6.75 -3.84 14.38
C VAL A 529 -6.64 -3.79 12.85
N ARG A 530 -7.76 -3.56 12.17
CA ARG A 530 -7.86 -3.55 10.69
C ARG A 530 -7.23 -2.29 10.09
N LEU A 531 -7.31 -1.18 10.81
CA LEU A 531 -6.69 0.08 10.42
C LEU A 531 -5.16 0.02 10.51
N ALA A 532 -4.61 -0.62 11.55
CA ALA A 532 -3.16 -0.70 11.78
C ALA A 532 -2.42 -1.55 10.75
N SER A 533 -3.10 -2.52 10.12
CA SER A 533 -2.54 -3.29 9.00
C SER A 533 -2.27 -2.46 7.75
N VAL A 534 -2.89 -1.29 7.61
CA VAL A 534 -2.64 -0.38 6.48
C VAL A 534 -1.49 0.56 6.86
N GLU A 535 -0.34 0.40 6.20
CA GLU A 535 0.92 1.09 6.55
C GLU A 535 0.74 2.61 6.78
N CYS A 536 -0.02 3.27 5.91
CA CYS A 536 -0.21 4.72 5.98
C CYS A 536 -1.06 5.23 7.16
N ASN A 537 -1.84 4.37 7.82
CA ASN A 537 -2.61 4.76 9.00
C ASN A 537 -1.74 4.77 10.26
N ASN A 538 -0.58 4.11 10.24
CA ASN A 538 0.25 3.96 11.43
C ASN A 538 0.86 5.26 11.91
N GLN A 539 1.19 6.17 11.00
CA GLN A 539 1.60 7.51 11.38
C GLN A 539 0.46 8.24 12.11
N VAL A 540 -0.78 8.12 11.64
CA VAL A 540 -1.95 8.76 12.27
C VAL A 540 -2.23 8.17 13.64
N LEU A 541 -2.15 6.84 13.76
CA LEU A 541 -2.31 6.11 15.02
C LEU A 541 -1.24 6.51 16.04
N ALA A 542 0.00 6.66 15.58
CA ALA A 542 1.07 7.23 16.38
C ALA A 542 0.74 8.68 16.76
N ASP A 543 0.58 9.61 15.83
CA ASP A 543 0.32 11.03 16.15
C ASP A 543 -0.86 11.24 17.11
N SER A 544 -1.86 10.36 17.03
CA SER A 544 -3.07 10.40 17.86
C SER A 544 -2.94 9.75 19.24
N ARG A 545 -1.74 9.31 19.67
CA ARG A 545 -1.52 8.60 20.95
C ARG A 545 -2.42 7.38 21.14
N ALA A 546 -2.67 6.61 20.06
CA ALA A 546 -3.56 5.45 20.10
C ALA A 546 -3.09 4.39 21.11
N VAL A 547 -1.77 4.21 21.27
CA VAL A 547 -1.17 3.24 22.21
C VAL A 547 -1.65 3.49 23.65
N GLN A 548 -1.59 4.74 24.12
CA GLN A 548 -2.01 5.09 25.48
C GLN A 548 -3.51 4.84 25.68
N LEU A 549 -4.33 5.23 24.70
CA LEU A 549 -5.77 5.05 24.77
C LEU A 549 -6.14 3.55 24.83
N ILE A 550 -5.50 2.71 24.02
CA ILE A 550 -5.74 1.26 24.01
C ILE A 550 -5.34 0.66 25.37
N LEU A 551 -4.19 1.04 25.95
CA LEU A 551 -3.77 0.56 27.27
C LEU A 551 -4.77 0.93 28.36
N ASP A 552 -5.21 2.18 28.39
CA ASP A 552 -6.22 2.63 29.36
C ASP A 552 -7.55 1.89 29.16
N THR A 553 -7.93 1.60 27.92
CA THR A 553 -9.14 0.83 27.57
C THR A 553 -9.07 -0.59 28.13
N ILE A 554 -7.96 -1.29 27.87
CA ILE A 554 -7.71 -2.64 28.40
C ILE A 554 -7.76 -2.64 29.93
N GLN A 555 -7.17 -1.63 30.58
CA GLN A 555 -7.10 -1.53 32.04
C GLN A 555 -8.46 -1.28 32.68
N ARG A 556 -9.27 -0.37 32.12
CA ARG A 556 -10.62 -0.05 32.61
C ARG A 556 -11.58 -1.23 32.47
N HIS A 557 -11.42 -2.04 31.42
CA HIS A 557 -12.25 -3.21 31.20
C HIS A 557 -11.62 -4.50 31.76
N SER A 558 -11.12 -4.45 33.01
CA SER A 558 -10.47 -5.60 33.67
C SER A 558 -11.41 -6.53 34.44
N GLU A 559 -12.70 -6.22 34.49
CA GLU A 559 -13.72 -7.02 35.16
C GLU A 559 -13.96 -8.37 34.48
N SER A 560 -14.47 -9.36 35.25
CA SER A 560 -14.60 -10.74 34.80
C SER A 560 -15.74 -11.02 33.81
N ASP A 561 -16.59 -10.02 33.52
CA ASP A 561 -17.71 -10.17 32.59
C ASP A 561 -17.23 -10.47 31.16
N SER A 562 -18.02 -11.25 30.44
CA SER A 562 -17.85 -11.63 29.04
C SER A 562 -17.63 -10.44 28.10
N SER A 563 -18.37 -9.35 28.29
CA SER A 563 -18.24 -8.13 27.48
C SER A 563 -16.88 -7.45 27.68
N HIS A 564 -16.41 -7.37 28.92
CA HIS A 564 -15.10 -6.82 29.28
C HIS A 564 -13.95 -7.68 28.72
N LYS A 565 -14.09 -9.02 28.74
CA LYS A 565 -13.12 -9.94 28.13
C LYS A 565 -13.00 -9.75 26.61
N ALA A 566 -14.11 -9.44 25.93
CA ALA A 566 -14.08 -9.13 24.50
C ALA A 566 -13.28 -7.83 24.24
N VAL A 567 -13.52 -6.78 25.04
CA VAL A 567 -12.74 -5.53 24.98
C VAL A 567 -11.25 -5.79 25.22
N GLN A 568 -10.89 -6.59 26.23
CA GLN A 568 -9.47 -6.93 26.49
C GLN A 568 -8.84 -7.66 25.31
N ARG A 569 -9.53 -8.65 24.75
CA ARG A 569 -9.04 -9.40 23.58
C ARG A 569 -8.75 -8.47 22.41
N TRP A 570 -9.75 -7.69 22.00
CA TRP A 570 -9.62 -6.80 20.87
C TRP A 570 -8.66 -5.64 21.15
N GLY A 571 -8.60 -5.16 22.39
CA GLY A 571 -7.62 -4.17 22.82
C GLY A 571 -6.19 -4.69 22.70
N CYS A 572 -5.92 -5.91 23.16
CA CYS A 572 -4.61 -6.55 22.97
C CYS A 572 -4.29 -6.76 21.48
N GLU A 573 -5.26 -7.19 20.67
CA GLU A 573 -5.06 -7.36 19.23
C GLU A 573 -4.77 -6.02 18.54
N ALA A 574 -5.49 -4.95 18.90
CA ALA A 574 -5.28 -3.61 18.39
C ALA A 574 -3.89 -3.09 18.78
N LEU A 575 -3.49 -3.28 20.04
CA LEU A 575 -2.18 -2.88 20.51
C LEU A 575 -1.08 -3.64 19.76
N ALA A 576 -1.21 -4.95 19.59
CA ALA A 576 -0.27 -5.78 18.85
C ALA A 576 -0.17 -5.35 17.37
N GLY A 577 -1.27 -4.93 16.74
CA GLY A 577 -1.28 -4.37 15.39
C GLY A 577 -0.57 -3.02 15.30
N VAL A 578 -0.90 -2.09 16.20
CA VAL A 578 -0.37 -0.72 16.22
C VAL A 578 1.15 -0.69 16.45
N ILE A 579 1.67 -1.53 17.35
CA ILE A 579 3.09 -1.53 17.75
C ILE A 579 4.03 -2.24 16.75
N ARG A 580 3.52 -2.81 15.66
CA ARG A 580 4.37 -3.35 14.57
C ARG A 580 5.15 -2.24 13.86
N HIS A 581 4.70 -1.00 13.98
CA HIS A 581 5.30 0.16 13.31
C HIS A 581 6.23 0.93 14.23
N HIS A 582 7.37 1.36 13.68
CA HIS A 582 8.46 1.99 14.43
C HIS A 582 8.01 3.25 15.21
N GLU A 583 7.13 4.08 14.64
CA GLU A 583 6.68 5.30 15.32
C GLU A 583 5.78 5.00 16.53
N SER A 584 4.88 4.03 16.41
CA SER A 584 4.08 3.53 17.54
C SER A 584 4.93 2.88 18.61
N GLN A 585 6.05 2.23 18.26
CA GLN A 585 6.99 1.68 19.23
C GLN A 585 7.66 2.76 20.09
N LYS A 586 7.89 3.96 19.55
CA LYS A 586 8.37 5.10 20.35
C LYS A 586 7.35 5.51 21.39
N GLN A 587 6.06 5.52 21.05
CA GLN A 587 4.99 5.80 22.01
C GLN A 587 4.86 4.72 23.08
N LEU A 588 4.95 3.46 22.67
CA LEU A 588 4.99 2.34 23.59
C LEU A 588 6.18 2.45 24.55
N SER A 589 7.32 2.97 24.08
CA SER A 589 8.49 3.22 24.93
C SER A 589 8.23 4.30 25.98
N GLN A 590 7.45 5.34 25.67
CA GLN A 590 7.04 6.36 26.64
C GLN A 590 6.06 5.80 27.70
N SER A 591 5.23 4.82 27.31
CA SER A 591 4.18 4.24 28.17
C SER A 591 4.54 2.83 28.66
N ARG A 592 5.82 2.45 28.57
CA ARG A 592 6.28 1.07 28.67
C ARG A 592 5.93 0.40 29.99
N GLN A 593 6.16 1.12 31.08
CA GLN A 593 5.93 0.61 32.42
C GLN A 593 4.47 0.29 32.69
N GLN A 594 3.56 1.12 32.16
CA GLN A 594 2.13 0.88 32.21
C GLN A 594 1.74 -0.27 31.28
N ALA A 595 2.29 -0.30 30.05
CA ALA A 595 2.03 -1.36 29.09
C ALA A 595 2.36 -2.75 29.67
N ILE A 596 3.54 -2.91 30.27
CA ILE A 596 3.95 -4.15 30.93
C ILE A 596 2.96 -4.53 32.03
N ALA A 597 2.66 -3.61 32.94
CA ALA A 597 1.76 -3.90 34.07
C ALA A 597 0.35 -4.30 33.61
N VAL A 598 -0.22 -3.56 32.65
CA VAL A 598 -1.56 -3.84 32.10
C VAL A 598 -1.58 -5.19 31.40
N ILE A 599 -0.59 -5.50 30.56
CA ILE A 599 -0.55 -6.77 29.82
C ILE A 599 -0.34 -7.97 30.75
N LEU A 600 0.53 -7.85 31.76
CA LEU A 600 0.70 -8.90 32.77
C LEU A 600 -0.58 -9.14 33.56
N GLN A 601 -1.29 -8.08 33.96
CA GLN A 601 -2.58 -8.19 34.64
C GLN A 601 -3.64 -8.90 33.76
N VAL A 602 -3.72 -8.57 32.47
CA VAL A 602 -4.63 -9.23 31.52
C VAL A 602 -4.28 -10.71 31.37
N MET A 603 -3.00 -11.03 31.22
CA MET A 603 -2.54 -12.41 31.10
C MET A 603 -2.82 -13.22 32.38
N GLN A 604 -2.67 -12.63 33.57
CA GLN A 604 -2.96 -13.29 34.84
C GLN A 604 -4.46 -13.54 35.03
N SER A 605 -5.29 -12.51 34.79
CA SER A 605 -6.76 -12.60 34.92
C SER A 605 -7.41 -13.53 33.88
N ASN A 606 -6.74 -13.74 32.74
CA ASN A 606 -7.23 -14.57 31.64
C ASN A 606 -6.29 -15.76 31.34
N ALA A 607 -5.75 -16.39 32.39
CA ALA A 607 -4.78 -17.48 32.27
C ALA A 607 -5.25 -18.67 31.40
N SER A 608 -6.56 -18.90 31.30
CA SER A 608 -7.17 -19.95 30.47
C SER A 608 -7.46 -19.54 29.02
N ASN A 609 -7.39 -18.25 28.68
CA ASN A 609 -7.65 -17.77 27.32
C ASN A 609 -6.36 -17.73 26.50
N GLN A 610 -6.10 -18.79 25.74
CA GLN A 610 -4.89 -18.96 24.92
C GLN A 610 -4.63 -17.79 23.97
N ASN A 611 -5.67 -17.25 23.31
CA ASN A 611 -5.51 -16.13 22.38
C ASN A 611 -4.98 -14.87 23.10
N LEU A 612 -5.48 -14.58 24.29
CA LEU A 612 -4.99 -13.47 25.11
C LEU A 612 -3.55 -13.72 25.59
N GLN A 613 -3.20 -14.96 25.92
CA GLN A 613 -1.82 -15.29 26.27
C GLN A 613 -0.87 -15.09 25.07
N ILE A 614 -1.26 -15.54 23.87
CA ILE A 614 -0.50 -15.35 22.62
C ILE A 614 -0.28 -13.87 22.35
N LEU A 615 -1.35 -13.06 22.39
CA LEU A 615 -1.28 -11.62 22.16
C LEU A 615 -0.42 -10.92 23.21
N GLY A 616 -0.58 -11.29 24.49
CA GLY A 616 0.24 -10.77 25.58
C GLY A 616 1.73 -11.05 25.36
N CYS A 617 2.09 -12.27 25.00
CA CYS A 617 3.47 -12.62 24.65
C CYS A 617 3.99 -11.83 23.43
N GLN A 618 3.18 -11.66 22.37
CA GLN A 618 3.58 -10.87 21.20
C GLN A 618 3.85 -9.40 21.55
N ILE A 619 2.99 -8.80 22.39
CA ILE A 619 3.14 -7.42 22.85
C ILE A 619 4.41 -7.28 23.70
N LEU A 620 4.59 -8.16 24.69
CA LEU A 620 5.77 -8.16 25.56
C LEU A 620 7.07 -8.37 24.77
N GLY A 621 7.06 -9.25 23.76
CA GLY A 621 8.21 -9.48 22.88
C GLY A 621 8.53 -8.31 21.95
N SER A 622 7.57 -7.42 21.72
CA SER A 622 7.75 -6.19 20.92
C SER A 622 8.29 -5.02 21.76
N ILE A 623 8.29 -5.12 23.09
CA ILE A 623 8.87 -4.13 23.99
C ILE A 623 10.38 -4.37 24.08
N LYS A 624 11.19 -3.44 23.55
CA LYS A 624 12.66 -3.54 23.60
C LYS A 624 13.17 -3.58 25.04
N VAL A 625 14.08 -4.52 25.31
CA VAL A 625 14.62 -4.83 26.64
C VAL A 625 15.47 -3.73 27.24
N ALA A 626 16.21 -3.01 26.40
CA ALA A 626 17.30 -2.13 26.83
C ALA A 626 16.87 -1.07 27.86
N ASP A 627 15.57 -0.76 27.96
CA ASP A 627 15.03 0.21 28.91
C ASP A 627 13.93 -0.36 29.84
N ILE A 628 13.83 -1.69 29.96
CA ILE A 628 13.05 -2.33 31.05
C ILE A 628 13.97 -2.39 32.27
N GLY A 629 13.69 -1.62 33.32
CA GLY A 629 14.45 -1.72 34.57
C GLY A 629 14.44 -3.17 35.11
N THR A 630 15.55 -3.61 35.70
CA THR A 630 15.80 -5.02 36.09
C THR A 630 14.65 -5.64 36.88
N ALA A 631 14.08 -4.92 37.85
CA ALA A 631 12.99 -5.42 38.69
C ALA A 631 11.71 -5.79 37.91
N LYS A 632 11.33 -4.99 36.90
CA LYS A 632 10.16 -5.30 36.05
C LYS A 632 10.48 -6.40 35.04
N GLN A 633 11.74 -6.54 34.68
CA GLN A 633 12.18 -7.60 33.78
C GLN A 633 12.01 -8.98 34.42
N ASP A 634 12.28 -9.11 35.73
CA ASP A 634 12.06 -10.36 36.49
C ASP A 634 10.58 -10.75 36.56
N GLU A 635 9.68 -9.76 36.68
CA GLU A 635 8.24 -9.99 36.68
C GLU A 635 7.74 -10.51 35.32
N VAL A 636 8.19 -9.88 34.22
CA VAL A 636 7.86 -10.33 32.85
C VAL A 636 8.47 -11.70 32.57
N VAL A 637 9.75 -11.84 32.91
CA VAL A 637 10.44 -13.07 33.35
C VAL A 637 9.52 -14.22 33.72
N GLY A 638 9.09 -14.16 34.98
CA GLY A 638 8.32 -15.18 35.64
C GLY A 638 6.95 -15.40 35.02
N ALA A 639 6.29 -14.33 34.53
CA ALA A 639 5.01 -14.47 33.84
C ALA A 639 5.12 -15.30 32.56
N LEU A 640 6.13 -15.03 31.72
CA LEU A 640 6.37 -15.78 30.48
C LEU A 640 6.80 -17.23 30.75
N VAL A 641 7.58 -17.47 31.80
CA VAL A 641 7.92 -18.83 32.24
C VAL A 641 6.67 -19.57 32.71
N GLY A 642 5.78 -18.92 33.46
CA GLY A 642 4.51 -19.52 33.86
C GLY A 642 3.59 -19.83 32.67
N VAL A 643 3.64 -19.05 31.59
CA VAL A 643 2.94 -19.36 30.33
C VAL A 643 3.53 -20.62 29.69
N LEU A 644 4.86 -20.68 29.58
CA LEU A 644 5.57 -21.83 29.04
C LEU A 644 5.23 -23.10 29.82
N GLU A 645 5.36 -23.08 31.16
CA GLU A 645 5.02 -24.23 32.02
C GLU A 645 3.58 -24.73 31.83
N ARG A 646 2.61 -23.84 31.56
CA ARG A 646 1.23 -24.24 31.24
C ARG A 646 1.11 -24.95 29.89
N CYS A 647 1.86 -24.52 28.88
CA CYS A 647 1.89 -25.18 27.58
C CYS A 647 2.38 -26.63 27.66
N GLU A 648 3.17 -27.00 28.69
CA GLU A 648 3.69 -28.38 28.85
C GLU A 648 2.56 -29.42 28.97
N ASN A 649 1.45 -29.03 29.60
CA ASN A 649 0.36 -29.94 29.92
C ASN A 649 -0.66 -30.08 28.79
N THR A 650 -0.49 -29.31 27.71
CA THR A 650 -1.40 -29.31 26.57
C THR A 650 -0.59 -29.49 25.30
N ASP A 651 -0.51 -30.73 24.79
CA ASP A 651 0.20 -31.09 23.55
C ASP A 651 -0.29 -30.33 22.29
N GLN A 652 -1.27 -29.42 22.42
CA GLN A 652 -1.95 -28.77 21.31
C GLN A 652 -1.62 -27.28 21.09
N ASP A 653 -0.81 -26.62 21.92
CA ASP A 653 -0.65 -25.15 21.82
C ASP A 653 0.75 -24.68 21.37
N HIS A 654 1.11 -25.09 20.15
CA HIS A 654 2.34 -24.63 19.50
C HIS A 654 2.35 -23.11 19.27
N LYS A 655 1.19 -22.48 19.03
CA LYS A 655 1.12 -21.02 18.79
C LYS A 655 1.48 -20.23 20.04
N LEU A 656 0.93 -20.62 21.20
CA LEU A 656 1.28 -20.01 22.47
C LEU A 656 2.75 -20.23 22.83
N SER A 657 3.24 -21.46 22.66
CA SER A 657 4.65 -21.78 22.89
C SER A 657 5.58 -20.93 22.01
N SER A 658 5.25 -20.78 20.72
CA SER A 658 6.02 -19.92 19.80
C SER A 658 6.01 -18.46 20.23
N ALA A 659 4.86 -17.92 20.64
CA ALA A 659 4.74 -16.54 21.06
C ALA A 659 5.50 -16.28 22.37
N ALA A 660 5.43 -17.20 23.33
CA ALA A 660 6.16 -17.11 24.58
C ALA A 660 7.68 -17.20 24.36
N CYS A 661 8.15 -18.13 23.54
CA CYS A 661 9.57 -18.20 23.17
C CYS A 661 10.03 -16.93 22.46
N TYR A 662 9.23 -16.37 21.54
CA TYR A 662 9.54 -15.07 20.93
C TYR A 662 9.74 -14.00 22.01
N ALA A 663 8.78 -13.85 22.92
CA ALA A 663 8.84 -12.86 23.99
C ALA A 663 10.08 -13.01 24.89
N VAL A 664 10.36 -14.24 25.33
CA VAL A 664 11.53 -14.55 26.15
C VAL A 664 12.82 -14.26 25.39
N SER A 665 12.91 -14.66 24.11
CA SER A 665 14.10 -14.41 23.28
C SER A 665 14.36 -12.91 23.10
N SER A 666 13.30 -12.13 22.87
CA SER A 666 13.39 -10.68 22.78
C SER A 666 13.89 -10.10 24.07
N ILE A 667 13.40 -10.56 25.24
CA ILE A 667 13.75 -10.07 26.57
C ILE A 667 15.16 -10.48 27.03
N LEU A 668 15.66 -11.64 26.58
CA LEU A 668 16.98 -12.16 26.93
C LEU A 668 18.12 -11.58 26.07
N GLY A 669 17.99 -10.35 25.58
CA GLY A 669 19.05 -9.64 24.86
C GLY A 669 20.35 -9.42 25.68
N GLU A 670 21.12 -8.39 25.36
CA GLU A 670 22.49 -8.16 25.90
C GLU A 670 22.62 -8.13 27.43
N GLN A 671 21.54 -7.87 28.17
CA GLN A 671 21.54 -7.84 29.64
C GLN A 671 21.11 -9.16 30.31
N SER A 672 21.01 -10.25 29.53
CA SER A 672 20.64 -11.60 29.99
C SER A 672 21.36 -12.01 31.28
N ARG A 673 22.65 -11.71 31.43
CA ARG A 673 23.48 -12.14 32.57
C ARG A 673 22.88 -11.88 33.97
N LYS A 674 22.21 -10.75 34.22
CA LYS A 674 21.68 -10.43 35.57
C LYS A 674 20.32 -11.08 35.87
N LEU A 675 19.43 -11.17 34.87
CA LEU A 675 18.17 -11.93 35.03
C LEU A 675 18.43 -13.41 35.27
N LEU A 676 19.52 -13.84 34.67
CA LEU A 676 20.11 -15.14 34.76
C LEU A 676 21.02 -15.28 36.01
N GLU A 677 20.79 -14.53 37.06
CA GLU A 677 21.30 -14.90 38.39
C GLU A 677 20.13 -15.12 39.37
N CYS A 678 18.93 -14.64 39.02
CA CYS A 678 17.74 -14.65 39.88
C CYS A 678 16.80 -15.84 39.64
N PHE A 679 16.83 -16.48 38.45
CA PHE A 679 15.82 -17.48 38.06
C PHE A 679 16.25 -18.93 38.31
N HIS A 680 15.30 -19.87 38.35
CA HIS A 680 15.61 -21.30 38.17
C HIS A 680 15.83 -21.62 36.68
N HIS A 681 16.85 -21.05 36.06
CA HIS A 681 17.19 -21.20 34.63
C HIS A 681 17.08 -22.62 34.08
N HIS A 682 17.46 -23.58 34.92
CA HIS A 682 17.36 -24.99 34.62
C HIS A 682 15.94 -25.37 34.16
N ARG A 683 14.91 -24.82 34.81
CA ARG A 683 13.50 -25.03 34.44
C ARG A 683 13.19 -24.45 33.07
N VAL A 684 13.61 -23.21 32.80
CA VAL A 684 13.36 -22.53 31.52
C VAL A 684 14.06 -23.26 30.37
N VAL A 685 15.34 -23.60 30.52
CA VAL A 685 16.11 -24.39 29.52
C VAL A 685 15.46 -25.74 29.31
N LYS A 686 15.20 -26.48 30.39
CA LYS A 686 14.59 -27.81 30.31
C LYS A 686 13.23 -27.75 29.61
N HIS A 687 12.44 -26.72 29.90
CA HIS A 687 11.13 -26.56 29.30
C HIS A 687 11.22 -26.22 27.81
N ILE A 688 12.03 -25.22 27.43
CA ILE A 688 12.27 -24.88 26.01
C ILE A 688 12.76 -26.10 25.24
N MET A 689 13.72 -26.84 25.79
CA MET A 689 14.23 -28.06 25.16
C MET A 689 13.17 -29.15 25.00
N ARG A 690 12.21 -29.27 25.94
CA ARG A 690 11.08 -30.19 25.78
C ARG A 690 10.14 -29.72 24.67
N VAL A 691 9.76 -28.44 24.67
CA VAL A 691 8.88 -27.84 23.65
C VAL A 691 9.50 -27.98 22.25
N MET A 692 10.81 -27.77 22.12
CA MET A 692 11.54 -27.96 20.85
C MET A 692 11.62 -29.43 20.42
N LYS A 693 11.60 -30.38 21.37
CA LYS A 693 11.58 -31.82 21.07
C LYS A 693 10.17 -32.28 20.66
N SER A 694 9.12 -31.82 21.36
CA SER A 694 7.74 -32.20 21.08
C SER A 694 7.18 -31.56 19.80
N SER A 695 7.72 -30.42 19.37
CA SER A 695 7.27 -29.75 18.14
C SER A 695 7.68 -30.46 16.83
N ARG A 696 8.47 -31.54 16.87
CA ARG A 696 8.98 -32.28 15.68
C ARG A 696 7.94 -33.10 14.90
N GLY A 697 6.64 -32.88 15.11
CA GLY A 697 5.58 -33.62 14.44
C GLY A 697 5.38 -33.23 12.95
N PRO A 698 5.09 -34.18 12.04
CA PRO A 698 5.03 -33.94 10.58
C PRO A 698 3.90 -33.01 10.07
N GLY A 699 3.12 -32.36 10.95
CA GLY A 699 1.92 -31.58 10.60
C GLY A 699 1.93 -30.08 10.92
N VAL A 700 2.96 -29.53 11.58
CA VAL A 700 2.95 -28.14 12.09
C VAL A 700 4.23 -27.36 11.71
N ARG A 701 4.66 -27.46 10.45
CA ARG A 701 6.01 -27.05 10.04
C ARG A 701 6.36 -25.57 10.31
N ASP A 702 5.50 -24.60 10.00
CA ASP A 702 5.84 -23.16 10.18
C ASP A 702 5.97 -22.75 11.66
N VAL A 703 5.04 -23.21 12.52
CA VAL A 703 5.07 -22.85 13.95
C VAL A 703 6.23 -23.56 14.66
N THR A 704 6.49 -24.82 14.28
CA THR A 704 7.63 -25.60 14.80
C THR A 704 8.96 -24.90 14.53
N SER A 705 9.20 -24.42 13.31
CA SER A 705 10.45 -23.73 12.96
C SER A 705 10.66 -22.46 13.78
N ARG A 706 9.60 -21.70 14.07
CA ARG A 706 9.69 -20.50 14.93
C ARG A 706 10.00 -20.84 16.38
N ILE A 707 9.32 -21.84 16.95
CA ILE A 707 9.61 -22.35 18.30
C ILE A 707 11.07 -22.75 18.40
N GLN A 708 11.55 -23.51 17.41
CA GLN A 708 12.92 -23.99 17.35
C GLN A 708 13.91 -22.83 17.26
N MET A 709 13.68 -21.85 16.37
CA MET A 709 14.53 -20.67 16.28
C MET A 709 14.61 -19.90 17.60
N TYR A 710 13.46 -19.49 18.16
CA TYR A 710 13.46 -18.72 19.39
C TYR A 710 14.03 -19.51 20.57
N GLY A 711 13.77 -20.83 20.61
CA GLY A 711 14.38 -21.72 21.57
C GLY A 711 15.91 -21.78 21.46
N CYS A 712 16.46 -21.85 20.25
CA CYS A 712 17.90 -21.77 20.01
C CYS A 712 18.48 -20.43 20.47
N ILE A 713 17.84 -19.30 20.12
CA ILE A 713 18.27 -17.97 20.56
C ILE A 713 18.32 -17.91 22.08
N ILE A 714 17.27 -18.37 22.75
CA ILE A 714 17.22 -18.40 24.21
C ILE A 714 18.35 -19.27 24.77
N ILE A 715 18.51 -20.50 24.29
CA ILE A 715 19.57 -21.41 24.74
C ILE A 715 20.96 -20.77 24.54
N CYS A 716 21.22 -20.14 23.40
CA CYS A 716 22.47 -19.46 23.12
C CYS A 716 22.72 -18.28 24.06
N CYS A 717 21.71 -17.43 24.30
CA CYS A 717 21.79 -16.34 25.27
C CYS A 717 22.07 -16.87 26.69
N LEU A 718 21.34 -17.90 27.12
CA LEU A 718 21.47 -18.54 28.43
C LEU A 718 22.85 -19.14 28.63
N ALA A 719 23.34 -19.85 27.63
CA ALA A 719 24.64 -20.47 27.64
C ALA A 719 25.75 -19.41 27.81
N SER A 720 25.59 -18.22 27.20
CA SER A 720 26.63 -17.17 27.21
C SER A 720 26.77 -16.47 28.56
N ALA A 721 25.73 -16.58 29.40
CA ALA A 721 25.72 -16.04 30.74
C ALA A 721 26.23 -17.04 31.80
N TRP A 722 26.34 -18.32 31.47
CA TRP A 722 26.66 -19.37 32.44
C TRP A 722 28.17 -19.63 32.57
N GLN A 723 28.65 -19.61 33.81
CA GLN A 723 30.04 -19.95 34.18
C GLN A 723 30.16 -21.25 35.00
N ASP A 724 29.06 -21.97 35.26
CA ASP A 724 29.02 -23.09 36.22
C ASP A 724 29.04 -24.49 35.57
N ARG A 725 29.61 -25.48 36.28
CA ARG A 725 29.80 -26.88 35.87
C ARG A 725 28.50 -27.66 35.65
N GLU A 726 27.37 -27.23 36.20
CA GLU A 726 26.09 -27.91 35.95
C GLU A 726 25.64 -27.79 34.49
N PHE A 727 26.12 -26.77 33.77
CA PHE A 727 25.78 -26.58 32.37
C PHE A 727 26.32 -27.69 31.47
N ASP A 728 27.46 -28.29 31.81
CA ASP A 728 28.07 -29.38 31.03
C ASP A 728 27.08 -30.53 30.76
N ARG A 729 26.10 -30.76 31.66
CA ARG A 729 25.05 -31.79 31.48
C ARG A 729 23.99 -31.40 30.46
N TYR A 730 23.66 -30.12 30.32
CA TYR A 730 22.65 -29.63 29.38
C TYR A 730 23.26 -29.21 28.04
N TRP A 731 24.55 -28.84 28.05
CA TRP A 731 25.29 -28.38 26.90
C TRP A 731 25.22 -29.36 25.73
N GLU A 732 25.44 -30.66 25.99
CA GLU A 732 25.39 -31.65 24.91
C GLU A 732 23.99 -31.77 24.31
N SER A 733 22.95 -31.73 25.15
CA SER A 733 21.57 -31.79 24.66
C SER A 733 21.16 -30.51 23.94
N ALA A 734 21.70 -29.35 24.34
CA ALA A 734 21.47 -28.06 23.70
C ALA A 734 22.12 -28.01 22.32
N LEU A 735 23.40 -28.40 22.22
CA LEU A 735 24.12 -28.51 20.95
C LEU A 735 23.42 -29.46 19.98
N GLU A 736 22.96 -30.62 20.47
CA GLU A 736 22.25 -31.59 19.65
C GLU A 736 20.90 -31.04 19.17
N VAL A 737 20.19 -30.28 20.02
CA VAL A 737 18.95 -29.62 19.61
C VAL A 737 19.23 -28.55 18.55
N VAL A 738 20.21 -27.66 18.76
CA VAL A 738 20.59 -26.61 17.78
C VAL A 738 21.00 -27.23 16.45
N ARG A 739 21.86 -28.26 16.47
CA ARG A 739 22.28 -29.00 15.29
C ARG A 739 21.07 -29.56 14.52
N ASN A 740 20.15 -30.22 15.21
CA ASN A 740 18.97 -30.78 14.56
C ASN A 740 18.04 -29.70 13.99
N VAL A 741 17.90 -28.55 14.67
CA VAL A 741 17.13 -27.40 14.14
C VAL A 741 17.76 -26.86 12.86
N LEU A 742 19.08 -26.74 12.81
CA LEU A 742 19.80 -26.29 11.62
C LEU A 742 19.61 -27.26 10.45
N MET A 743 19.68 -28.57 10.71
CA MET A 743 19.39 -29.59 9.70
C MET A 743 17.93 -29.54 9.23
N ASP A 744 16.96 -29.43 10.14
CA ASP A 744 15.54 -29.30 9.80
C ASP A 744 15.26 -28.01 8.98
N LEU A 745 15.92 -26.89 9.32
CA LEU A 745 15.81 -25.64 8.57
C LEU A 745 16.40 -25.78 7.17
N ASN A 746 17.57 -26.41 7.04
CA ASN A 746 18.23 -26.69 5.77
C ASN A 746 17.31 -27.51 4.84
N ASP A 747 16.75 -28.61 5.35
CA ASP A 747 15.81 -29.47 4.61
C ASP A 747 14.52 -28.72 4.21
N ASN A 748 14.05 -27.78 5.05
CA ASN A 748 12.86 -26.98 4.75
C ASN A 748 13.13 -25.86 3.73
N THR A 749 14.36 -25.31 3.70
CA THR A 749 14.71 -24.23 2.78
C THR A 749 14.71 -24.65 1.31
N GLU A 750 14.82 -25.96 1.01
CA GLU A 750 14.61 -26.49 -0.34
C GLU A 750 13.23 -26.13 -0.94
N ASN A 751 12.24 -25.80 -0.10
CA ASN A 751 10.92 -25.34 -0.53
C ASN A 751 10.81 -23.82 -0.82
N GLY A 752 11.88 -23.04 -0.64
CA GLY A 752 12.13 -21.79 -1.35
C GLY A 752 11.33 -20.52 -0.98
N THR A 753 11.01 -20.26 0.30
CA THR A 753 10.42 -18.94 0.67
C THR A 753 11.46 -17.97 1.24
N ALA A 754 11.36 -16.68 0.89
CA ALA A 754 12.24 -15.64 1.39
C ALA A 754 12.25 -15.55 2.94
N ASN A 755 11.10 -15.80 3.58
CA ASN A 755 10.99 -15.83 5.04
C ASN A 755 11.80 -16.98 5.65
N SER A 756 11.82 -18.16 5.02
CA SER A 756 12.61 -19.31 5.50
C SER A 756 14.11 -19.04 5.44
N VAL A 757 14.57 -18.33 4.41
CA VAL A 757 15.99 -17.93 4.27
C VAL A 757 16.36 -16.89 5.33
N GLN A 758 15.56 -15.84 5.53
CA GLN A 758 15.82 -14.84 6.58
C GLN A 758 15.86 -15.49 7.98
N LEU A 759 14.91 -16.39 8.24
CA LEU A 759 14.83 -17.15 9.49
C LEU A 759 16.12 -17.95 9.77
N MET A 760 16.66 -18.60 8.73
CA MET A 760 17.90 -19.37 8.83
C MET A 760 19.10 -18.45 9.10
N THR A 761 19.19 -17.32 8.41
CA THR A 761 20.25 -16.31 8.61
C THR A 761 20.28 -15.76 10.04
N ASP A 762 19.11 -15.37 10.57
CA ASP A 762 18.99 -14.79 11.91
C ASP A 762 19.36 -15.82 13.00
N THR A 763 18.95 -17.08 12.81
CA THR A 763 19.26 -18.20 13.71
C THR A 763 20.76 -18.48 13.73
N CYS A 764 21.38 -18.59 12.55
CA CYS A 764 22.82 -18.86 12.42
C CYS A 764 23.65 -17.70 12.98
N GLY A 765 23.29 -16.45 12.64
CA GLY A 765 23.98 -15.27 13.17
C GLY A 765 23.93 -15.17 14.70
N SER A 766 22.79 -15.53 15.29
CA SER A 766 22.63 -15.54 16.77
C SER A 766 23.43 -16.68 17.42
N ALA A 767 23.42 -17.87 16.83
CA ALA A 767 24.23 -19.00 17.29
C ALA A 767 25.73 -18.66 17.24
N CYS A 768 26.20 -18.05 16.14
CA CYS A 768 27.58 -17.60 15.99
C CYS A 768 27.98 -16.56 17.04
N ARG A 769 27.19 -15.50 17.26
CA ARG A 769 27.53 -14.50 18.28
C ARG A 769 27.64 -15.07 19.70
N ALA A 770 26.93 -16.17 19.98
CA ALA A 770 27.02 -16.83 21.27
C ALA A 770 28.25 -17.75 21.34
N LEU A 771 28.54 -18.52 20.29
CA LEU A 771 29.52 -19.63 20.25
C LEU A 771 30.89 -19.37 20.91
N PRO A 772 31.61 -18.26 20.66
CA PRO A 772 32.92 -18.00 21.27
C PRO A 772 32.87 -17.93 22.80
N LYS A 773 31.73 -17.49 23.35
CA LYS A 773 31.52 -17.37 24.80
C LYS A 773 31.17 -18.72 25.46
N LEU A 774 30.92 -19.76 24.65
CA LEU A 774 30.34 -21.03 25.08
C LEU A 774 31.31 -22.22 25.06
N VAL A 775 32.60 -22.00 24.79
CA VAL A 775 33.55 -23.12 24.67
C VAL A 775 34.32 -23.29 25.98
N PRO A 776 33.93 -24.23 26.86
CA PRO A 776 34.89 -24.80 27.79
C PRO A 776 36.01 -25.47 26.97
N GLN A 777 37.26 -25.29 27.39
CA GLN A 777 38.47 -25.89 26.78
C GLN A 777 38.41 -27.43 26.56
N ARG A 778 37.36 -28.11 27.04
CA ARG A 778 37.21 -29.58 27.04
C ARG A 778 36.33 -30.15 25.91
N HIS A 779 35.67 -29.31 25.10
CA HIS A 779 34.65 -29.79 24.13
C HIS A 779 34.93 -29.46 22.64
N HIS A 780 36.19 -29.17 22.26
CA HIS A 780 36.59 -28.74 20.90
C HIS A 780 36.07 -29.63 19.75
N ARG A 781 36.11 -30.97 19.86
CA ARG A 781 35.65 -31.86 18.77
C ARG A 781 34.16 -31.77 18.44
N LYS A 782 33.32 -31.38 19.41
CA LYS A 782 31.87 -31.22 19.20
C LYS A 782 31.55 -29.81 18.71
N PHE A 783 32.39 -28.84 19.06
CA PHE A 783 32.35 -27.47 18.54
C PHE A 783 32.56 -27.45 17.02
N ASP A 784 33.58 -28.16 16.53
CA ASP A 784 33.87 -28.25 15.08
C ASP A 784 32.63 -28.73 14.30
N LYS A 785 31.95 -29.77 14.78
CA LYS A 785 30.72 -30.30 14.14
C LYS A 785 29.54 -29.34 14.13
N LEU A 786 29.44 -28.42 15.10
CA LEU A 786 28.38 -27.41 15.10
C LEU A 786 28.75 -26.25 14.16
N VAL A 787 30.01 -25.85 14.14
CA VAL A 787 30.52 -24.84 13.20
C VAL A 787 30.30 -25.31 11.77
N ASP A 788 30.61 -26.58 11.46
CA ASP A 788 30.34 -27.19 10.15
C ASP A 788 28.84 -27.13 9.81
N ALA A 789 27.96 -27.52 10.74
CA ALA A 789 26.51 -27.48 10.51
C ALA A 789 25.96 -26.05 10.28
N ILE A 790 26.51 -25.04 10.95
CA ILE A 790 26.15 -23.64 10.74
C ILE A 790 26.66 -23.15 9.37
N ALA A 791 27.90 -23.50 9.01
CA ALA A 791 28.48 -23.14 7.72
C ALA A 791 27.68 -23.75 6.56
N ASP A 792 27.31 -25.03 6.66
CA ASP A 792 26.48 -25.72 5.67
C ASP A 792 25.10 -25.07 5.53
N SER A 793 24.46 -24.72 6.66
CA SER A 793 23.15 -24.06 6.65
C SER A 793 23.20 -22.67 6.01
N LEU A 794 24.23 -21.86 6.33
CA LEU A 794 24.41 -20.54 5.74
C LEU A 794 24.72 -20.60 4.24
N ALA A 795 25.50 -21.60 3.80
CA ALA A 795 25.78 -21.84 2.38
C ALA A 795 24.50 -22.17 1.59
N SER A 796 23.62 -23.02 2.13
CA SER A 796 22.31 -23.29 1.54
C SER A 796 21.41 -22.04 1.49
N ALA A 797 21.38 -21.22 2.55
CA ALA A 797 20.63 -19.95 2.57
C ALA A 797 21.08 -19.02 1.43
N LEU A 798 22.39 -18.92 1.23
CA LEU A 798 22.97 -18.04 0.23
C LEU A 798 22.55 -18.48 -1.18
N ASP A 799 22.71 -19.77 -1.50
CA ASP A 799 22.31 -20.33 -2.80
C ASP A 799 20.82 -20.07 -3.10
N ILE A 800 19.95 -20.22 -2.09
CA ILE A 800 18.51 -19.96 -2.24
C ILE A 800 18.21 -18.46 -2.39
N SER A 801 18.88 -17.58 -1.65
CA SER A 801 18.71 -16.13 -1.80
C SER A 801 19.06 -15.66 -3.22
N TYR A 802 20.12 -16.21 -3.81
CA TYR A 802 20.52 -15.92 -5.18
C TYR A 802 19.45 -16.38 -6.18
N LYS A 803 18.87 -17.57 -5.96
CA LYS A 803 17.78 -18.10 -6.80
C LYS A 803 16.50 -17.25 -6.72
N LEU A 804 16.18 -16.69 -5.55
CA LEU A 804 14.97 -15.89 -5.33
C LEU A 804 15.09 -14.44 -5.82
N SER A 805 16.30 -13.93 -6.09
CA SER A 805 16.53 -12.55 -6.58
C SER A 805 15.87 -11.46 -5.72
N VAL A 806 15.80 -11.65 -4.40
CA VAL A 806 15.21 -10.67 -3.47
C VAL A 806 16.29 -9.67 -3.03
N PRO A 807 16.17 -8.37 -3.38
CA PRO A 807 17.14 -7.35 -2.97
C PRO A 807 17.17 -7.20 -1.44
N GLY A 808 18.38 -7.18 -0.84
CA GLY A 808 18.59 -7.04 0.61
C GLY A 808 18.88 -8.36 1.32
N LEU A 809 18.12 -9.42 1.02
CA LEU A 809 18.26 -10.73 1.65
C LEU A 809 19.65 -11.35 1.44
N THR A 810 20.20 -11.24 0.22
CA THR A 810 21.55 -11.73 -0.10
C THR A 810 22.62 -11.03 0.74
N ALA A 811 22.49 -9.71 0.95
CA ALA A 811 23.46 -8.92 1.70
C ALA A 811 23.47 -9.31 3.19
N ASP A 812 22.31 -9.61 3.77
CA ASP A 812 22.20 -10.08 5.15
C ASP A 812 22.83 -11.47 5.34
N VAL A 813 22.62 -12.38 4.37
CA VAL A 813 23.26 -13.71 4.39
C VAL A 813 24.79 -13.60 4.25
N GLU A 814 25.27 -12.77 3.33
CA GLU A 814 26.71 -12.54 3.14
C GLU A 814 27.36 -11.88 4.37
N SER A 815 26.65 -10.98 5.05
CA SER A 815 27.09 -10.39 6.31
C SER A 815 27.22 -11.44 7.41
N ALA A 816 26.24 -12.34 7.53
CA ALA A 816 26.30 -13.44 8.49
C ALA A 816 27.47 -14.39 8.19
N ILE A 817 27.66 -14.80 6.93
CA ILE A 817 28.79 -15.64 6.49
C ILE A 817 30.13 -14.97 6.79
N SER A 818 30.22 -13.66 6.57
CA SER A 818 31.43 -12.88 6.88
C SER A 818 31.72 -12.86 8.39
N GLN A 819 30.69 -12.72 9.24
CA GLN A 819 30.84 -12.82 10.70
C GLN A 819 31.31 -14.22 11.13
N VAL A 820 30.73 -15.30 10.58
CA VAL A 820 31.15 -16.67 10.87
C VAL A 820 32.60 -16.91 10.44
N SER A 821 32.97 -16.45 9.24
CA SER A 821 34.32 -16.58 8.71
C SER A 821 35.35 -15.83 9.55
N TYR A 822 35.01 -14.62 10.01
CA TYR A 822 35.86 -13.83 10.91
C TYR A 822 36.06 -14.52 12.27
N MET A 823 35.00 -15.07 12.86
CA MET A 823 35.10 -15.83 14.11
C MET A 823 35.94 -17.10 13.97
N ILE A 824 35.75 -17.85 12.88
CA ILE A 824 36.60 -19.02 12.58
C ILE A 824 38.06 -18.58 12.45
N GLN A 825 38.36 -17.41 11.89
CA GLN A 825 39.75 -16.94 11.78
C GLN A 825 40.35 -16.48 13.12
N GLU A 826 39.62 -15.73 13.94
CA GLU A 826 40.11 -15.22 15.25
C GLU A 826 40.24 -16.32 16.31
N ASP A 827 39.25 -17.20 16.46
CA ASP A 827 39.28 -18.27 17.47
C ASP A 827 40.25 -19.38 17.08
N LEU A 828 40.40 -19.69 15.79
CA LEU A 828 41.44 -20.60 15.31
C LEU A 828 42.83 -20.01 15.53
N TRP A 829 42.99 -18.68 15.42
CA TRP A 829 44.26 -17.98 15.68
C TRP A 829 44.66 -17.96 17.15
N GLU A 830 43.73 -17.68 18.08
CA GLU A 830 43.99 -17.77 19.53
C GLU A 830 44.18 -19.23 19.98
N CYS A 831 43.45 -20.19 19.39
CA CYS A 831 43.64 -21.63 19.65
C CYS A 831 44.98 -22.15 19.09
N ILE A 832 45.47 -21.59 17.98
CA ILE A 832 46.83 -21.82 17.45
C ILE A 832 47.88 -21.20 18.37
N LYS A 833 47.65 -20.01 18.92
CA LYS A 833 48.52 -19.34 19.91
C LYS A 833 48.70 -20.18 21.17
N ASP A 834 47.62 -20.65 21.78
CA ASP A 834 47.66 -21.46 23.00
C ASP A 834 48.36 -22.81 22.78
N ARG A 835 48.11 -23.45 21.62
CA ARG A 835 48.86 -24.67 21.23
C ARG A 835 50.33 -24.40 20.93
N CYS A 836 50.69 -23.23 20.43
CA CYS A 836 52.09 -22.85 20.20
C CYS A 836 52.83 -22.55 21.52
N VAL A 837 52.13 -22.08 22.55
CA VAL A 837 52.66 -21.89 23.91
C VAL A 837 52.84 -23.23 24.62
N ASP A 838 51.85 -24.13 24.56
CA ASP A 838 51.96 -25.47 25.15
C ASP A 838 52.98 -26.36 24.44
N TRP A 839 53.15 -26.22 23.12
CA TRP A 839 54.20 -26.93 22.38
C TRP A 839 55.61 -26.44 22.73
N ARG A 840 55.77 -25.17 23.10
CA ARG A 840 57.05 -24.62 23.62
C ARG A 840 57.37 -25.08 25.04
N ILE A 841 56.37 -25.33 25.87
CA ILE A 841 56.55 -25.76 27.26
C ILE A 841 56.68 -27.30 27.38
N GLY A 842 56.09 -28.06 26.43
CA GLY A 842 56.09 -29.53 26.43
C GLY A 842 57.36 -30.23 25.93
N LYS A 843 58.28 -29.55 25.23
CA LYS A 843 59.58 -30.14 24.83
C LYS A 843 60.66 -29.93 25.88
N GLY A 844 60.46 -30.54 27.04
CA GLY A 844 61.49 -30.51 28.08
C GLY A 844 61.15 -31.36 29.29
N LYS A 845 61.01 -32.69 29.13
CA LYS A 845 61.32 -33.68 30.18
C LYS A 845 61.17 -35.15 29.72
N GLY A 846 62.32 -35.84 29.65
CA GLY A 846 62.54 -37.29 29.91
C GLY A 846 62.22 -38.27 28.77
N LYS A 847 62.94 -39.38 28.53
CA LYS A 847 64.02 -40.13 29.24
C LYS A 847 64.78 -41.01 28.22
N GLY A 848 66.11 -41.09 28.31
CA GLY A 848 66.90 -42.34 28.54
C GLY A 848 67.35 -43.01 27.22
N ASP A 849 68.54 -43.54 26.98
CA ASP A 849 69.76 -43.90 27.73
C ASP A 849 70.93 -43.76 26.73
N GLY A 850 72.13 -43.26 27.04
CA GLY A 850 73.20 -43.99 27.71
C GLY A 850 74.50 -44.01 26.86
N LYS A 851 75.63 -43.72 27.53
CA LYS A 851 77.06 -43.92 27.15
C LYS A 851 77.76 -42.89 26.23
N GLY A 852 78.80 -42.25 26.79
CA GLY A 852 80.12 -42.18 26.13
C GLY A 852 80.81 -40.81 25.97
N MET A 853 81.84 -40.59 26.80
CA MET A 853 83.10 -39.85 26.53
C MET A 853 83.17 -38.30 26.43
N THR A 854 83.69 -37.72 27.53
CA THR A 854 84.86 -36.80 27.67
C THR A 854 85.10 -35.53 26.81
N LEU A 855 85.38 -34.43 27.56
CA LEU A 855 86.25 -33.25 27.29
C LEU A 855 85.73 -32.23 26.23
N GLY A 856 85.77 -30.90 26.40
CA GLY A 856 86.40 -30.04 27.40
C GLY A 856 85.90 -28.58 27.29
N LYS A 857 86.57 -27.70 28.06
CA LYS A 857 86.24 -26.31 28.42
C LYS A 857 86.18 -25.32 27.24
N GLY A 858 85.44 -24.22 27.43
CA GLY A 858 85.63 -22.97 26.66
C GLY A 858 84.68 -21.84 27.03
N GLN A 859 85.16 -20.89 27.84
CA GLN A 859 84.54 -19.58 28.11
C GLN A 859 84.64 -18.65 26.88
N GLY A 860 83.71 -17.69 26.76
CA GLY A 860 83.88 -16.57 25.82
C GLY A 860 82.85 -15.46 26.01
N LYS A 861 83.20 -14.46 26.82
CA LYS A 861 82.53 -13.14 26.93
C LYS A 861 82.78 -12.30 25.66
N GLY A 862 81.87 -11.38 25.34
CA GLY A 862 82.13 -10.29 24.40
C GLY A 862 81.11 -9.17 24.49
N LYS A 863 81.48 -8.08 25.18
CA LYS A 863 80.80 -6.77 25.26
C LYS A 863 81.26 -5.86 24.12
N GLY A 864 80.45 -4.84 23.83
CA GLY A 864 80.85 -3.54 23.24
C GLY A 864 79.83 -3.07 22.20
N GLY A 865 79.28 -1.85 22.21
CA GLY A 865 79.61 -0.62 22.92
C GLY A 865 79.70 0.55 21.93
N GLY A 866 79.03 1.68 22.22
CA GLY A 866 79.24 3.00 21.60
C GLY A 866 78.19 3.38 20.54
N LEU A 867 77.22 4.27 20.80
CA LEU A 867 77.25 5.75 20.99
C LEU A 867 77.66 6.54 19.73
N GLY A 868 76.77 7.44 19.31
CA GLY A 868 77.04 8.54 18.38
C GLY A 868 75.78 9.34 18.02
N MET A 869 75.62 10.50 18.64
CA MET A 869 74.56 11.50 18.40
C MET A 869 74.70 12.22 17.05
N GLY A 870 73.59 12.79 16.53
CA GLY A 870 73.60 13.91 15.59
C GLY A 870 72.26 14.17 14.87
N MET A 871 71.51 15.17 15.31
CA MET A 871 70.34 15.80 14.63
C MET A 871 70.80 16.82 13.54
N PRO A 872 69.91 17.59 12.85
CA PRO A 872 68.81 17.25 11.93
C PRO A 872 68.89 18.08 10.60
N VAL A 873 67.76 18.23 9.86
CA VAL A 873 67.49 19.10 8.67
C VAL A 873 67.70 18.37 7.31
N SER A 874 66.86 18.41 6.25
CA SER A 874 65.72 19.24 5.80
C SER A 874 64.74 18.43 4.93
N MET A 875 63.55 19.02 4.71
CA MET A 875 62.56 18.64 3.69
C MET A 875 63.09 18.69 2.24
N ALA A 876 62.60 17.78 1.40
CA ALA A 876 62.15 18.03 0.02
C ALA A 876 61.35 16.81 -0.49
N GLY A 877 60.34 17.07 -1.33
CA GLY A 877 59.25 16.15 -1.63
C GLY A 877 59.54 15.03 -2.63
N GLY A 878 58.55 14.14 -2.76
CA GLY A 878 58.54 13.04 -3.71
C GLY A 878 57.16 12.42 -3.82
N THR A 879 56.45 12.81 -4.88
CA THR A 879 55.22 12.20 -5.39
C THR A 879 55.42 10.71 -5.68
N GLY A 880 54.53 9.84 -5.20
CA GLY A 880 54.57 8.40 -5.49
C GLY A 880 53.18 7.80 -5.46
N LYS A 881 52.78 7.26 -6.62
CA LYS A 881 51.46 6.73 -6.99
C LYS A 881 51.00 5.57 -6.11
N GLY A 882 49.70 5.49 -5.91
CA GLY A 882 49.02 4.30 -5.41
C GLY A 882 48.82 3.27 -6.50
N ASP A 883 49.14 2.02 -6.17
CA ASP A 883 48.66 0.83 -6.87
C ASP A 883 47.80 0.05 -5.89
N GLY A 884 46.49 0.08 -6.12
CA GLY A 884 45.52 -0.80 -5.47
C GLY A 884 45.53 -2.17 -6.16
N LYS A 885 45.70 -3.23 -5.37
CA LYS A 885 45.46 -4.61 -5.78
C LYS A 885 44.04 -5.02 -5.35
N GLY A 886 43.34 -5.67 -6.26
CA GLY A 886 42.20 -6.55 -5.96
C GLY A 886 42.66 -7.96 -5.62
#